data_AF-A0A7S1IJN3-F1
#
_entry.id   AF-A0A7S1IJN3-F1
#
_cell.length_a   1.000
_cell.length_b   1.000
_cell.length_c   1.000
_cell.angle_alpha   90.00
_cell.angle_beta   90.00
_cell.angle_gamma   90.00
#
_symmetry.space_group_name_H-M   'P 1'
#
loop_
_entity.id
_entity.type
_entity.pdbx_description
1 polymer ?
#
loop_
_entity_poly.entity_id
_entity_poly.type
_entity_poly.pdbx_seq_one_letter_code
_entity_poly.pdbx_strand_id
1 'polypeptide(L)'
;FFFASELKMVKGSDNRTKNIYEAAQIQSRPELVVPLPDAVGNIPNEHLQKKFDLIVIGGGPAGVAGALKAAYMGRRAIIIDSPKIQPDKRGIDPSFGGPTGLFSKALREAAKKLDIAALQAQGLDNDVIWKQVRNMCARLALNNAESQVALLSKFNVAYLQGKAELVPAPPEKMHLRTAEELSNMVEVYVDKREGGSVQLTTEKILICAGSTAVRLPGIPFDGVRIFDSDNIFHLAFLPKSVVIVGAGIIAIEFAKIFRKLGSAVTVIVRGTAMDALMRLGLDLNVAERLIQALLDDEVLILEDTSIKEFTSVPQNLQDPMVVSLQSKDPDAPKQLMVDIYLAATGRTPKITRGLGGLGLEASGVQIAKSGHIIVDESLETAAEGVFAAGDCIRGPSLASTGVEQAQRAVANAFGGKKGATGVDSFPIGVWTIPEVSYYGLTKVQALAKGFDAEEGVASYDSCLRGRVFSPDGMLKLVFDKHTHIIIGVHIIGTDACEMVHYGMDLVARKATIFDVINTLFTAVTFHELFKEAALDGNSRLEFGIQWQEVLKRLRSDTPAKVLLESGVLQDKFNEIDTNGDGSIDENELWAVFKGLGIDIPQVIVTNLVNLVDDDGNGTVEWEEFERIYQVLADIEERQGKK
;
A
#
# COMPACT_ATOMS: atom_id res chain seq x y z
N PHE A 1 -26.37 14.37 6.50
CA PHE A 1 -27.21 15.55 6.75
C PHE A 1 -27.02 16.70 5.74
N PHE A 2 -26.21 16.57 4.67
CA PHE A 2 -26.00 17.63 3.67
C PHE A 2 -26.69 17.41 2.30
N PHE A 3 -27.37 16.28 2.09
CA PHE A 3 -28.00 15.96 0.78
C PHE A 3 -29.47 16.40 0.64
N ALA A 4 -30.08 16.96 1.70
CA ALA A 4 -31.53 17.23 1.71
C ALA A 4 -31.93 18.67 1.34
N SER A 5 -30.97 19.60 1.21
CA SER A 5 -31.27 21.03 1.01
C SER A 5 -31.36 21.48 -0.45
N GLU A 6 -30.75 20.79 -1.41
CA GLU A 6 -30.75 21.22 -2.82
C GLU A 6 -31.90 20.63 -3.67
N LEU A 7 -32.61 19.61 -3.18
CA LEU A 7 -33.68 18.94 -3.93
C LEU A 7 -35.05 19.66 -3.88
N LYS A 8 -35.15 20.85 -3.27
CA LYS A 8 -36.42 21.60 -3.15
C LYS A 8 -36.69 22.63 -4.25
N MET A 9 -35.81 22.80 -5.26
CA MET A 9 -35.93 23.87 -6.26
C MET A 9 -36.14 23.40 -7.72
N VAL A 10 -36.82 22.28 -7.95
CA VAL A 10 -37.32 21.96 -9.31
C VAL A 10 -38.77 21.53 -9.24
N LYS A 11 -39.69 22.51 -9.23
CA LYS A 11 -41.10 22.30 -9.60
C LYS A 11 -41.22 22.53 -11.10
N GLY A 12 -40.97 21.49 -11.89
CA GLY A 12 -41.23 21.45 -13.32
C GLY A 12 -41.69 20.06 -13.69
N SER A 13 -42.91 19.95 -14.21
CA SER A 13 -43.56 18.71 -14.61
C SER A 13 -42.80 18.01 -15.74
N ASP A 14 -42.00 17.00 -15.41
CA ASP A 14 -41.50 16.05 -16.41
C ASP A 14 -41.54 14.61 -15.86
N ASN A 15 -42.03 13.69 -16.69
CA ASN A 15 -42.25 12.27 -16.37
C ASN A 15 -40.96 11.52 -16.02
N ARG A 16 -39.78 12.11 -16.28
CA ARG A 16 -38.48 11.58 -15.83
C ARG A 16 -38.29 11.64 -14.31
N THR A 17 -38.91 12.61 -13.64
CA THR A 17 -38.78 12.78 -12.18
C THR A 17 -39.58 11.72 -11.41
N LYS A 18 -40.69 11.21 -11.98
CA LYS A 18 -41.48 10.12 -11.39
C LYS A 18 -40.68 8.81 -11.28
N ASN A 19 -39.87 8.47 -12.29
CA ASN A 19 -39.00 7.29 -12.24
C ASN A 19 -37.89 7.40 -11.17
N ILE A 20 -37.44 8.62 -10.85
CA ILE A 20 -36.45 8.83 -9.79
C ILE A 20 -37.12 8.72 -8.40
N TYR A 21 -38.37 9.16 -8.26
CA TYR A 21 -39.14 8.97 -7.02
C TYR A 21 -39.53 7.50 -6.77
N GLU A 22 -39.79 6.70 -7.82
CA GLU A 22 -39.99 5.25 -7.67
C GLU A 22 -38.68 4.50 -7.40
N ALA A 23 -37.54 4.95 -7.95
CA ALA A 23 -36.22 4.39 -7.64
C ALA A 23 -35.69 4.81 -6.25
N ALA A 24 -36.12 5.97 -5.73
CA ALA A 24 -35.76 6.49 -4.41
C ALA A 24 -36.70 6.04 -3.27
N GLN A 25 -37.79 5.34 -3.60
CA GLN A 25 -38.39 4.41 -2.65
C GLN A 25 -37.50 3.18 -2.54
N ILE A 26 -36.33 3.35 -1.91
CA ILE A 26 -35.80 2.31 -1.05
C ILE A 26 -36.90 2.14 0.01
N GLN A 27 -37.88 1.28 -0.29
CA GLN A 27 -38.74 0.71 0.73
C GLN A 27 -37.80 0.37 1.87
N SER A 28 -38.02 0.97 3.04
CA SER A 28 -37.32 0.61 4.25
C SER A 28 -37.49 -0.90 4.43
N ARG A 29 -36.54 -1.70 3.94
CA ARG A 29 -36.62 -3.15 4.00
C ARG A 29 -36.46 -3.51 5.48
N PRO A 30 -37.54 -3.85 6.21
CA PRO A 30 -37.45 -4.13 7.64
C PRO A 30 -36.57 -5.37 7.89
N GLU A 31 -36.40 -6.20 6.86
CA GLU A 31 -35.58 -7.41 6.84
C GLU A 31 -34.07 -7.15 6.81
N LEU A 32 -33.62 -5.95 6.39
CA LEU A 32 -32.20 -5.57 6.45
C LEU A 32 -31.74 -5.23 7.87
N VAL A 33 -32.68 -4.93 8.79
CA VAL A 33 -32.36 -4.60 10.17
C VAL A 33 -32.11 -5.90 10.94
N VAL A 34 -30.87 -6.11 11.34
CA VAL A 34 -30.54 -7.07 12.39
C VAL A 34 -30.47 -6.28 13.68
N PRO A 35 -31.39 -6.48 14.65
CA PRO A 35 -31.33 -5.79 15.93
C PRO A 35 -30.00 -6.15 16.57
N LEU A 36 -29.26 -5.11 16.88
CA LEU A 36 -27.92 -5.24 17.40
C LEU A 36 -28.06 -5.46 18.91
N PRO A 37 -27.68 -6.63 19.42
CA PRO A 37 -27.70 -6.88 20.86
C PRO A 37 -26.78 -5.92 21.62
N ASP A 38 -27.02 -5.80 22.93
CA ASP A 38 -26.14 -5.09 23.87
C ASP A 38 -24.70 -5.65 23.91
N ALA A 39 -24.48 -6.86 23.37
CA ALA A 39 -23.19 -7.55 23.30
C ALA A 39 -22.99 -8.28 21.96
N VAL A 40 -21.77 -8.23 21.42
CA VAL A 40 -21.37 -8.90 20.17
C VAL A 40 -21.70 -10.40 20.22
N GLY A 41 -22.22 -10.94 19.11
CA GLY A 41 -22.53 -12.38 18.97
C GLY A 41 -23.94 -12.78 19.39
N ASN A 42 -24.67 -11.93 20.10
CA ASN A 42 -26.02 -12.22 20.58
C ASN A 42 -27.12 -11.89 19.57
N ILE A 43 -27.05 -12.50 18.39
CA ILE A 43 -28.08 -12.29 17.35
C ILE A 43 -29.29 -13.18 17.66
N PRO A 44 -30.52 -12.64 17.79
CA PRO A 44 -31.70 -13.45 18.05
C PRO A 44 -31.92 -14.50 16.96
N ASN A 45 -32.33 -15.71 17.34
CA ASN A 45 -32.47 -16.84 16.41
C ASN A 45 -33.43 -16.53 15.24
N GLU A 46 -34.47 -15.72 15.47
CA GLU A 46 -35.40 -15.28 14.41
C GLU A 46 -34.71 -14.49 13.28
N HIS A 47 -33.61 -13.79 13.58
CA HIS A 47 -32.80 -13.10 12.58
C HIS A 47 -31.81 -14.05 11.92
N LEU A 48 -31.27 -15.03 12.64
CA LEU A 48 -30.37 -16.03 12.06
C LEU A 48 -31.09 -16.98 11.10
N GLN A 49 -32.39 -17.23 11.31
CA GLN A 49 -33.21 -18.06 10.42
C GLN A 49 -33.60 -17.37 9.10
N LYS A 50 -33.56 -16.04 9.06
CA LYS A 50 -33.77 -15.29 7.81
C LYS A 50 -32.55 -15.44 6.91
N LYS A 51 -32.79 -15.59 5.60
CA LYS A 51 -31.73 -15.69 4.59
C LYS A 51 -30.81 -14.47 4.60
N PHE A 52 -29.51 -14.69 4.53
CA PHE A 52 -28.53 -13.64 4.26
C PHE A 52 -28.19 -13.63 2.78
N ASP A 53 -28.05 -12.43 2.20
CA ASP A 53 -27.60 -12.27 0.82
C ASP A 53 -26.11 -12.58 0.70
N LEU A 54 -25.32 -12.21 1.73
CA LEU A 54 -23.89 -12.49 1.80
C LEU A 54 -23.50 -12.99 3.21
N ILE A 55 -22.78 -14.11 3.26
CA ILE A 55 -22.03 -14.53 4.45
C ILE A 55 -20.55 -14.25 4.24
N VAL A 56 -19.92 -13.51 5.15
CA VAL A 56 -18.48 -13.23 5.14
C VAL A 56 -17.81 -14.06 6.24
N ILE A 57 -16.79 -14.83 5.87
CA ILE A 57 -16.01 -15.65 6.81
C ILE A 57 -14.66 -14.98 7.05
N GLY A 58 -14.45 -14.48 8.26
CA GLY A 58 -13.26 -13.75 8.67
C GLY A 58 -13.53 -12.27 8.92
N GLY A 59 -13.19 -11.81 10.12
CA GLY A 59 -13.41 -10.45 10.63
C GLY A 59 -12.18 -9.55 10.54
N GLY A 60 -11.29 -9.79 9.57
CA GLY A 60 -10.18 -8.88 9.26
C GLY A 60 -10.62 -7.67 8.42
N PRO A 61 -9.69 -6.78 8.01
CA PRO A 61 -10.00 -5.60 7.21
C PRO A 61 -10.78 -5.91 5.93
N ALA A 62 -10.37 -6.96 5.20
CA ALA A 62 -11.02 -7.43 3.98
C ALA A 62 -12.49 -7.84 4.25
N GLY A 63 -12.72 -8.65 5.28
CA GLY A 63 -14.06 -9.14 5.60
C GLY A 63 -15.01 -8.03 6.05
N VAL A 64 -14.52 -7.10 6.89
CA VAL A 64 -15.29 -5.92 7.29
C VAL A 64 -15.64 -5.05 6.06
N ALA A 65 -14.68 -4.78 5.20
CA ALA A 65 -14.90 -3.98 3.99
C ALA A 65 -15.88 -4.66 3.01
N GLY A 66 -15.77 -5.98 2.82
CA GLY A 66 -16.69 -6.75 1.98
C GLY A 66 -18.13 -6.72 2.51
N ALA A 67 -18.31 -6.94 3.81
CA ALA A 67 -19.64 -6.92 4.42
C ALA A 67 -20.28 -5.51 4.36
N LEU A 68 -19.50 -4.46 4.61
CA LEU A 68 -19.96 -3.08 4.45
C LEU A 68 -20.31 -2.77 2.99
N LYS A 69 -19.50 -3.22 2.03
CA LYS A 69 -19.81 -3.07 0.59
C LYS A 69 -21.14 -3.73 0.23
N ALA A 70 -21.42 -4.91 0.76
CA ALA A 70 -22.69 -5.58 0.55
C ALA A 70 -23.87 -4.77 1.11
N ALA A 71 -23.72 -4.25 2.34
CA ALA A 71 -24.71 -3.36 2.94
C ALA A 71 -24.94 -2.08 2.11
N TYR A 72 -23.88 -1.44 1.60
CA TYR A 72 -23.98 -0.30 0.68
C TYR A 72 -24.75 -0.63 -0.60
N MET A 73 -24.68 -1.88 -1.07
CA MET A 73 -25.42 -2.37 -2.23
C MET A 73 -26.83 -2.88 -1.86
N GLY A 74 -27.32 -2.59 -0.64
CA GLY A 74 -28.65 -2.97 -0.16
C GLY A 74 -28.81 -4.47 0.13
N ARG A 75 -27.70 -5.17 0.40
CA ARG A 75 -27.67 -6.60 0.70
C ARG A 75 -27.59 -6.86 2.19
N ARG A 76 -28.30 -7.90 2.65
CA ARG A 76 -28.25 -8.37 4.04
C ARG A 76 -26.99 -9.20 4.27
N ALA A 77 -26.06 -8.68 5.05
CA ALA A 77 -24.77 -9.32 5.28
C ALA A 77 -24.55 -9.74 6.74
N ILE A 78 -23.80 -10.81 6.92
CA ILE A 78 -23.29 -11.26 8.23
C ILE A 78 -21.80 -11.56 8.13
N ILE A 79 -21.04 -11.13 9.14
CA ILE A 79 -19.65 -11.55 9.36
C ILE A 79 -19.65 -12.65 10.41
N ILE A 80 -18.92 -13.73 10.12
CA ILE A 80 -18.61 -14.80 11.06
C ILE A 80 -17.10 -14.75 11.31
N ASP A 81 -16.70 -14.51 12.55
CA ASP A 81 -15.28 -14.48 12.92
C ASP A 81 -15.03 -15.18 14.24
N SER A 82 -13.94 -15.94 14.30
CA SER A 82 -13.47 -16.54 15.55
C SER A 82 -12.51 -15.58 16.24
N PRO A 83 -12.73 -15.24 17.53
CA PRO A 83 -11.83 -14.37 18.25
C PRO A 83 -10.38 -14.86 18.21
N LYS A 84 -9.45 -13.95 17.88
CA LYS A 84 -8.00 -14.21 17.91
C LYS A 84 -7.41 -13.91 19.27
N ILE A 85 -7.99 -12.93 19.97
CA ILE A 85 -7.64 -12.54 21.33
C ILE A 85 -8.88 -12.70 22.19
N GLN A 86 -8.70 -12.93 23.50
CA GLN A 86 -9.79 -13.01 24.46
C GLN A 86 -10.66 -11.75 24.37
N PRO A 87 -11.95 -11.88 24.01
CA PRO A 87 -12.83 -10.72 23.95
C PRO A 87 -13.15 -10.17 25.33
N ASP A 88 -13.53 -8.90 25.37
CA ASP A 88 -13.98 -8.24 26.59
C ASP A 88 -15.39 -8.70 27.04
N LYS A 89 -15.92 -8.05 28.09
CA LYS A 89 -17.26 -8.36 28.64
C LYS A 89 -18.42 -8.10 27.67
N ARG A 90 -18.21 -7.30 26.63
CA ARG A 90 -19.19 -7.02 25.57
C ARG A 90 -19.05 -7.98 24.40
N GLY A 91 -18.09 -8.91 24.48
CA GLY A 91 -17.75 -9.82 23.39
C GLY A 91 -16.87 -9.21 22.31
N ILE A 92 -16.28 -8.02 22.50
CA ILE A 92 -15.45 -7.38 21.47
C ILE A 92 -14.04 -7.97 21.52
N ASP A 93 -13.59 -8.57 20.40
CA ASP A 93 -12.20 -8.97 20.20
C ASP A 93 -11.38 -7.72 19.80
N PRO A 94 -10.35 -7.31 20.56
CA PRO A 94 -9.51 -6.15 20.21
C PRO A 94 -8.81 -6.25 18.84
N SER A 95 -8.69 -7.43 18.26
CA SER A 95 -8.11 -7.63 16.91
C SER A 95 -9.13 -7.48 15.78
N PHE A 96 -10.42 -7.36 16.09
CA PHE A 96 -11.49 -7.33 15.10
C PHE A 96 -11.39 -6.11 14.18
N GLY A 97 -11.52 -6.35 12.87
CA GLY A 97 -11.37 -5.37 11.80
C GLY A 97 -9.97 -4.74 11.66
N GLY A 98 -9.04 -5.06 12.56
CA GLY A 98 -7.65 -4.62 12.51
C GLY A 98 -6.80 -5.50 11.58
N PRO A 99 -5.81 -4.94 10.89
CA PRO A 99 -4.82 -5.75 10.18
C PRO A 99 -3.98 -6.54 11.17
N THR A 100 -3.39 -7.67 10.75
CA THR A 100 -2.46 -8.44 11.60
C THR A 100 -1.32 -7.58 12.14
N GLY A 101 -0.89 -6.58 11.38
CA GLY A 101 0.14 -5.63 11.79
C GLY A 101 -0.30 -4.56 12.80
N LEU A 102 -1.57 -4.48 13.23
CA LEU A 102 -2.07 -3.36 14.06
C LEU A 102 -1.24 -3.17 15.33
N PHE A 103 -0.90 -4.27 16.02
CA PHE A 103 -0.04 -4.22 17.19
C PHE A 103 1.35 -3.64 16.87
N SER A 104 2.00 -4.11 15.81
CA SER A 104 3.31 -3.59 15.40
C SER A 104 3.28 -2.09 15.06
N LYS A 105 2.18 -1.60 14.45
CA LYS A 105 2.01 -0.18 14.11
C LYS A 105 1.79 0.66 15.37
N ALA A 106 0.98 0.18 16.31
CA ALA A 106 0.80 0.84 17.60
C ALA A 106 2.12 0.87 18.41
N LEU A 107 2.85 -0.25 18.41
CA LEU A 107 4.14 -0.37 19.08
C LEU A 107 5.20 0.55 18.47
N ARG A 108 5.25 0.65 17.14
CA ARG A 108 6.08 1.60 16.41
C ARG A 108 5.79 3.04 16.81
N GLU A 109 4.53 3.43 16.85
CA GLU A 109 4.14 4.79 17.23
C GLU A 109 4.48 5.10 18.69
N ALA A 110 4.39 4.10 19.59
CA ALA A 110 4.90 4.25 20.95
C ALA A 110 6.43 4.42 20.96
N ALA A 111 7.17 3.60 20.20
CA ALA A 111 8.63 3.66 20.10
C ALA A 111 9.15 4.98 19.52
N LYS A 112 8.41 5.62 18.60
CA LYS A 112 8.74 6.95 18.07
C LYS A 112 8.55 8.09 19.07
N LYS A 113 7.61 7.94 20.01
CA LYS A 113 7.20 9.01 20.94
C LYS A 113 7.87 8.92 22.30
N LEU A 114 8.36 7.75 22.67
CA LEU A 114 8.95 7.50 23.97
C LEU A 114 10.48 7.47 23.85
N ASP A 115 11.13 8.23 24.72
CA ASP A 115 12.56 8.09 24.96
C ASP A 115 12.77 7.15 26.16
N ILE A 116 13.05 5.89 25.87
CA ILE A 116 13.21 4.85 26.89
C ILE A 116 14.42 5.14 27.79
N ALA A 117 15.52 5.66 27.22
CA ALA A 117 16.72 5.99 27.99
C ALA A 117 16.45 7.15 28.95
N ALA A 118 15.72 8.18 28.52
CA ALA A 118 15.32 9.27 29.40
C ALA A 118 14.39 8.82 30.52
N LEU A 119 13.43 7.92 30.24
CA LEU A 119 12.55 7.34 31.27
C LEU A 119 13.33 6.52 32.30
N GLN A 120 14.29 5.70 31.85
CA GLN A 120 15.19 4.95 32.72
C GLN A 120 16.06 5.89 33.58
N ALA A 121 16.59 6.97 32.99
CA ALA A 121 17.39 7.97 33.71
C ALA A 121 16.58 8.71 34.80
N GLN A 122 15.26 8.80 34.64
CA GLN A 122 14.34 9.33 35.66
C GLN A 122 13.96 8.29 36.74
N GLY A 123 14.50 7.08 36.67
CA GLY A 123 14.28 6.02 37.65
C GLY A 123 13.05 5.15 37.40
N LEU A 124 12.47 5.17 36.19
CA LEU A 124 11.40 4.23 35.85
C LEU A 124 11.96 2.85 35.49
N ASP A 125 11.44 1.82 36.14
CA ASP A 125 11.76 0.42 35.82
C ASP A 125 11.18 0.00 34.46
N ASN A 126 11.89 -0.92 33.78
CA ASN A 126 11.47 -1.47 32.48
C ASN A 126 10.07 -2.10 32.53
N ASP A 127 9.69 -2.71 33.65
CA ASP A 127 8.36 -3.32 33.79
C ASP A 127 7.24 -2.27 33.78
N VAL A 128 7.48 -1.10 34.39
CA VAL A 128 6.53 0.02 34.40
C VAL A 128 6.42 0.62 33.00
N ILE A 129 7.56 0.86 32.36
CA ILE A 129 7.64 1.39 30.99
C ILE A 129 6.90 0.46 30.03
N TRP A 130 7.23 -0.84 30.05
CA TRP A 130 6.62 -1.83 29.15
C TRP A 130 5.12 -1.99 29.38
N LYS A 131 4.68 -2.01 30.64
CA LYS A 131 3.25 -2.06 30.97
C LYS A 131 2.51 -0.87 30.36
N GLN A 132 3.08 0.33 30.41
CA GLN A 132 2.48 1.50 29.79
C GLN A 132 2.42 1.39 28.25
N VAL A 133 3.50 0.95 27.61
CA VAL A 133 3.56 0.72 26.16
C VAL A 133 2.49 -0.29 25.72
N ARG A 134 2.37 -1.43 26.42
CA ARG A 134 1.34 -2.43 26.14
C ARG A 134 -0.07 -1.90 26.33
N ASN A 135 -0.32 -1.14 27.39
CA ASN A 135 -1.62 -0.54 27.65
C ASN A 135 -2.02 0.46 26.56
N MET A 136 -1.06 1.22 26.00
CA MET A 136 -1.29 2.09 24.85
C MET A 136 -1.69 1.28 23.62
N CYS A 137 -0.94 0.22 23.30
CA CYS A 137 -1.22 -0.64 22.14
C CYS A 137 -2.59 -1.35 22.26
N ALA A 138 -2.88 -1.92 23.43
CA ALA A 138 -4.14 -2.62 23.70
C ALA A 138 -5.35 -1.67 23.61
N ARG A 139 -5.23 -0.44 24.11
CA ARG A 139 -6.28 0.58 24.01
C ARG A 139 -6.54 1.00 22.57
N LEU A 140 -5.49 1.19 21.79
CA LEU A 140 -5.62 1.52 20.37
C LEU A 140 -6.34 0.38 19.62
N ALA A 141 -5.93 -0.87 19.86
CA ALA A 141 -6.58 -2.03 19.25
C ALA A 141 -8.06 -2.14 19.63
N LEU A 142 -8.38 -1.99 20.92
CA LEU A 142 -9.75 -1.99 21.41
C LEU A 142 -10.58 -0.87 20.79
N ASN A 143 -10.08 0.37 20.76
CA ASN A 143 -10.78 1.50 20.16
C ASN A 143 -11.05 1.28 18.66
N ASN A 144 -10.11 0.67 17.93
CA ASN A 144 -10.32 0.26 16.54
C ASN A 144 -11.47 -0.75 16.47
N ALA A 145 -11.40 -1.85 17.23
CA ALA A 145 -12.42 -2.90 17.20
C ALA A 145 -13.82 -2.36 17.56
N GLU A 146 -13.93 -1.52 18.59
CA GLU A 146 -15.18 -0.83 18.95
C GLU A 146 -15.73 0.01 17.79
N SER A 147 -14.85 0.76 17.12
CA SER A 147 -15.23 1.58 15.97
C SER A 147 -15.70 0.72 14.79
N GLN A 148 -15.06 -0.42 14.53
CA GLN A 148 -15.46 -1.35 13.48
C GLN A 148 -16.80 -2.01 13.79
N VAL A 149 -17.02 -2.47 15.04
CA VAL A 149 -18.32 -3.01 15.47
C VAL A 149 -19.42 -1.95 15.35
N ALA A 150 -19.16 -0.72 15.82
CA ALA A 150 -20.11 0.39 15.69
C ALA A 150 -20.42 0.74 14.22
N LEU A 151 -19.43 0.60 13.32
CA LEU A 151 -19.62 0.80 11.89
C LEU A 151 -20.52 -0.29 11.29
N LEU A 152 -20.28 -1.57 11.59
CA LEU A 152 -21.15 -2.68 11.17
C LEU A 152 -22.58 -2.45 11.66
N SER A 153 -22.72 -2.06 12.91
CA SER A 153 -23.99 -1.69 13.53
C SER A 153 -24.71 -0.58 12.75
N LYS A 154 -24.02 0.51 12.44
CA LYS A 154 -24.56 1.64 11.68
C LYS A 154 -25.07 1.24 10.29
N PHE A 155 -24.45 0.22 9.68
CA PHE A 155 -24.82 -0.31 8.37
C PHE A 155 -25.70 -1.57 8.42
N ASN A 156 -26.22 -1.93 9.60
CA ASN A 156 -27.04 -3.13 9.83
C ASN A 156 -26.39 -4.44 9.37
N VAL A 157 -25.06 -4.53 9.44
CA VAL A 157 -24.33 -5.77 9.21
C VAL A 157 -24.28 -6.58 10.49
N ALA A 158 -24.72 -7.84 10.42
CA ALA A 158 -24.67 -8.73 11.57
C ALA A 158 -23.23 -9.20 11.84
N TYR A 159 -22.87 -9.38 13.11
CA TYR A 159 -21.60 -9.96 13.51
C TYR A 159 -21.82 -11.11 14.50
N LEU A 160 -21.45 -12.32 14.07
CA LEU A 160 -21.52 -13.55 14.85
C LEU A 160 -20.12 -14.04 15.20
N GLN A 161 -19.87 -14.30 16.49
CA GLN A 161 -18.62 -14.90 16.94
C GLN A 161 -18.68 -16.42 16.91
N GLY A 162 -17.83 -17.02 16.09
CA GLY A 162 -17.80 -18.47 15.96
C GLY A 162 -16.85 -18.96 14.88
N LYS A 163 -16.73 -20.29 14.79
CA LYS A 163 -16.01 -20.96 13.71
C LYS A 163 -17.01 -21.32 12.63
N ALA A 164 -16.73 -20.90 11.40
CA ALA A 164 -17.53 -21.24 10.23
C ALA A 164 -16.94 -22.46 9.51
N GLU A 165 -17.80 -23.38 9.11
CA GLU A 165 -17.47 -24.47 8.19
C GLU A 165 -18.46 -24.43 7.02
N LEU A 166 -17.96 -24.45 5.78
CA LEU A 166 -18.82 -24.63 4.61
C LEU A 166 -19.23 -26.10 4.54
N VAL A 167 -20.53 -26.33 4.43
CA VAL A 167 -21.10 -27.67 4.32
C VAL A 167 -21.67 -27.84 2.90
N PRO A 168 -21.38 -28.96 2.22
CA PRO A 168 -22.00 -29.26 0.93
C PRO A 168 -23.52 -29.32 1.08
N ALA A 169 -24.27 -28.76 0.14
CA ALA A 169 -25.73 -28.81 0.17
C ALA A 169 -26.21 -30.29 0.22
N PRO A 170 -27.11 -30.69 1.15
CA PRO A 170 -27.54 -32.08 1.27
C PRO A 170 -28.25 -32.58 0.01
N PRO A 171 -27.96 -33.81 -0.48
CA PRO A 171 -28.64 -34.40 -1.65
C PRO A 171 -30.17 -34.49 -1.50
N GLU A 172 -30.66 -34.69 -0.27
CA GLU A 172 -32.08 -34.93 0.03
C GLU A 172 -32.95 -33.67 -0.06
N LYS A 173 -32.36 -32.46 0.05
CA LYS A 173 -33.13 -31.23 -0.10
C LYS A 173 -33.43 -30.90 -1.55
N MET A 174 -32.70 -31.44 -2.54
CA MET A 174 -32.94 -31.21 -3.99
C MET A 174 -34.35 -31.59 -4.47
N HIS A 175 -35.11 -32.38 -3.71
CA HIS A 175 -36.43 -32.88 -4.11
C HIS A 175 -37.62 -32.10 -3.52
N LEU A 176 -37.40 -31.09 -2.65
CA LEU A 176 -38.48 -30.39 -1.92
C LEU A 176 -38.54 -28.87 -2.14
N ARG A 177 -37.72 -28.32 -3.04
CA ARG A 177 -37.84 -26.97 -3.62
C ARG A 177 -37.53 -27.08 -5.11
N THR A 178 -37.88 -26.10 -5.94
CA THR A 178 -37.54 -26.20 -7.37
C THR A 178 -36.02 -26.39 -7.53
N ALA A 179 -35.58 -27.24 -8.46
CA ALA A 179 -34.15 -27.57 -8.63
C ALA A 179 -33.26 -26.31 -8.84
N GLU A 180 -33.84 -25.22 -9.35
CA GLU A 180 -33.20 -23.91 -9.49
C GLU A 180 -32.97 -23.19 -8.16
N GLU A 181 -33.88 -23.28 -7.16
CA GLU A 181 -33.78 -22.59 -5.87
C GLU A 181 -32.72 -23.17 -4.91
N LEU A 182 -32.29 -24.42 -5.14
CA LEU A 182 -31.31 -25.13 -4.29
C LEU A 182 -29.94 -25.28 -4.92
N SER A 183 -29.82 -25.14 -6.24
CA SER A 183 -28.54 -25.26 -6.95
C SER A 183 -27.49 -24.23 -6.49
N ASN A 184 -27.93 -23.09 -5.96
CA ASN A 184 -27.07 -21.95 -5.64
C ASN A 184 -26.93 -21.65 -4.13
N MET A 185 -27.39 -22.54 -3.24
CA MET A 185 -27.38 -22.28 -1.79
C MET A 185 -26.21 -22.98 -1.11
N VAL A 186 -25.44 -22.21 -0.34
CA VAL A 186 -24.38 -22.74 0.53
C VAL A 186 -24.83 -22.70 1.99
N GLU A 187 -24.65 -23.80 2.69
CA GLU A 187 -24.90 -23.90 4.13
C GLU A 187 -23.59 -23.64 4.89
N VAL A 188 -23.64 -22.75 5.88
CA VAL A 188 -22.52 -22.47 6.77
C VAL A 188 -22.90 -22.91 8.18
N TYR A 189 -22.16 -23.88 8.71
CA TYR A 189 -22.27 -24.29 10.09
C TYR A 189 -21.41 -23.38 10.96
N VAL A 190 -22.00 -22.83 12.02
CA VAL A 190 -21.31 -21.93 12.95
C VAL A 190 -21.34 -22.48 14.35
N ASP A 191 -20.19 -22.89 14.85
CA ASP A 191 -19.99 -23.15 16.27
C ASP A 191 -19.85 -21.83 17.01
N LYS A 192 -20.88 -21.46 17.79
CA LYS A 192 -20.93 -20.19 18.51
C LYS A 192 -19.93 -20.21 19.66
N ARG A 193 -19.29 -19.06 19.91
CA ARG A 193 -18.36 -18.90 21.04
C ARG A 193 -18.97 -19.25 22.40
N GLU A 194 -20.23 -18.86 22.63
CA GLU A 194 -20.94 -19.09 23.90
C GLU A 194 -21.50 -20.52 24.02
N GLY A 195 -21.23 -21.38 23.04
CA GLY A 195 -21.75 -22.74 22.97
C GLY A 195 -22.97 -22.88 22.06
N GLY A 196 -23.17 -24.11 21.58
CA GLY A 196 -24.20 -24.43 20.59
C GLY A 196 -23.79 -24.04 19.16
N SER A 197 -24.62 -24.44 18.21
CA SER A 197 -24.36 -24.24 16.80
C SER A 197 -25.56 -23.66 16.06
N VAL A 198 -25.32 -22.95 14.98
CA VAL A 198 -26.37 -22.49 14.06
C VAL A 198 -25.99 -22.79 12.63
N GLN A 199 -26.99 -23.17 11.84
CA GLN A 199 -26.85 -23.34 10.40
C GLN A 199 -27.41 -22.10 9.71
N LEU A 200 -26.62 -21.50 8.83
CA LEU A 200 -26.99 -20.34 8.03
C LEU A 200 -27.03 -20.73 6.55
N THR A 201 -27.91 -20.10 5.78
CA THR A 201 -28.05 -20.33 4.34
C THR A 201 -27.91 -19.03 3.57
N THR A 202 -27.16 -19.07 2.47
CA THR A 202 -26.93 -17.93 1.58
C THR A 202 -26.68 -18.37 0.15
N GLU A 203 -26.81 -17.43 -0.80
CA GLU A 203 -26.41 -17.64 -2.20
C GLU A 203 -24.96 -17.22 -2.47
N LYS A 204 -24.39 -16.36 -1.63
CA LYS A 204 -23.06 -15.79 -1.85
C LYS A 204 -22.24 -15.85 -0.57
N ILE A 205 -21.01 -16.35 -0.68
CA ILE A 205 -20.02 -16.37 0.41
C ILE A 205 -18.81 -15.57 -0.01
N LEU A 206 -18.25 -14.79 0.92
CA LEU A 206 -16.92 -14.20 0.79
C LEU A 206 -15.98 -14.75 1.87
N ILE A 207 -14.95 -15.48 1.45
CA ILE A 207 -13.93 -16.04 2.33
C ILE A 207 -12.79 -15.03 2.49
N CYS A 208 -12.61 -14.53 3.70
CA CYS A 208 -11.55 -13.60 4.13
C CYS A 208 -10.75 -14.19 5.30
N ALA A 209 -10.37 -15.47 5.18
CA ALA A 209 -9.74 -16.24 6.26
C ALA A 209 -8.33 -15.74 6.66
N GLY A 210 -7.70 -14.91 5.82
CA GLY A 210 -6.40 -14.31 6.09
C GLY A 210 -5.25 -15.33 6.08
N SER A 211 -4.19 -15.01 6.82
CA SER A 211 -2.94 -15.76 6.88
C SER A 211 -2.46 -15.98 8.32
N THR A 212 -1.51 -16.88 8.50
CA THR A 212 -0.78 -17.14 9.75
C THR A 212 0.73 -17.10 9.52
N ALA A 213 1.50 -16.77 10.55
CA ALA A 213 2.96 -16.77 10.50
C ALA A 213 3.52 -18.17 10.18
N VAL A 214 4.56 -18.23 9.36
CA VAL A 214 5.26 -19.48 9.07
C VAL A 214 6.11 -19.88 10.28
N ARG A 215 5.85 -21.07 10.81
CA ARG A 215 6.65 -21.71 11.87
C ARG A 215 7.55 -22.77 11.25
N LEU A 216 8.86 -22.50 11.24
CA LEU A 216 9.84 -23.47 10.75
C LEU A 216 9.94 -24.67 11.71
N PRO A 217 10.09 -25.91 11.19
CA PRO A 217 10.29 -27.09 12.02
C PRO A 217 11.51 -26.95 12.96
N GLY A 218 11.41 -27.51 14.16
CA GLY A 218 12.51 -27.54 15.13
C GLY A 218 12.66 -26.28 16.00
N ILE A 219 11.85 -25.24 15.79
CA ILE A 219 11.82 -24.06 16.66
C ILE A 219 10.82 -24.27 17.81
N PRO A 220 11.24 -24.18 19.09
CA PRO A 220 10.38 -24.43 20.24
C PRO A 220 9.59 -23.17 20.62
N PHE A 221 8.61 -22.78 19.79
CA PHE A 221 7.74 -21.63 20.09
C PHE A 221 7.02 -21.82 21.44
N ASP A 222 7.28 -20.92 22.39
CA ASP A 222 6.76 -20.98 23.76
C ASP A 222 5.77 -19.86 24.09
N GLY A 223 5.70 -18.80 23.27
CA GLY A 223 4.90 -17.61 23.53
C GLY A 223 5.39 -16.76 24.71
N VAL A 224 6.62 -16.99 25.18
CA VAL A 224 7.25 -16.29 26.31
C VAL A 224 8.57 -15.64 25.91
N ARG A 225 9.42 -16.36 25.16
CA ARG A 225 10.70 -15.86 24.61
C ARG A 225 10.82 -16.08 23.12
N ILE A 226 10.15 -17.09 22.58
CA ILE A 226 10.25 -17.52 21.19
C ILE A 226 8.91 -17.23 20.52
N PHE A 227 8.90 -16.13 19.77
CA PHE A 227 7.72 -15.54 19.16
C PHE A 227 7.74 -15.67 17.65
N ASP A 228 6.56 -15.57 17.07
CA ASP A 228 6.33 -15.22 15.68
C ASP A 228 5.53 -13.91 15.62
N SER A 229 5.26 -13.40 14.41
CA SER A 229 4.50 -12.16 14.27
C SER A 229 3.05 -12.25 14.75
N ASP A 230 2.48 -13.45 14.85
CA ASP A 230 1.09 -13.63 15.30
C ASP A 230 0.99 -13.58 16.83
N ASN A 231 2.01 -13.99 17.58
CA ASN A 231 1.96 -14.08 19.05
C ASN A 231 2.85 -13.08 19.81
N ILE A 232 3.67 -12.28 19.11
CA ILE A 232 4.56 -11.28 19.73
C ILE A 232 3.84 -10.25 20.61
N PHE A 233 2.55 -10.03 20.38
CA PHE A 233 1.74 -9.15 21.23
C PHE A 233 1.60 -9.64 22.68
N HIS A 234 1.91 -10.91 22.96
CA HIS A 234 1.94 -11.48 24.31
C HIS A 234 3.22 -11.15 25.09
N LEU A 235 4.24 -10.55 24.46
CA LEU A 235 5.52 -10.21 25.09
C LEU A 235 5.31 -9.50 26.43
N ALA A 236 5.80 -10.10 27.52
CA ALA A 236 5.44 -9.70 28.88
C ALA A 236 6.36 -8.63 29.49
N PHE A 237 7.54 -8.42 28.91
CA PHE A 237 8.59 -7.53 29.40
C PHE A 237 9.29 -6.80 28.24
N LEU A 238 10.01 -5.72 28.54
CA LEU A 238 10.86 -5.03 27.56
C LEU A 238 12.21 -5.75 27.42
N PRO A 239 12.52 -6.38 26.27
CA PRO A 239 13.76 -7.12 26.09
C PRO A 239 14.96 -6.18 25.98
N LYS A 240 16.09 -6.56 26.58
CA LYS A 240 17.39 -5.91 26.39
C LYS A 240 18.03 -6.33 25.07
N SER A 241 17.71 -7.53 24.57
CA SER A 241 18.27 -8.07 23.34
C SER A 241 17.27 -8.93 22.56
N VAL A 242 17.25 -8.76 21.24
CA VAL A 242 16.31 -9.42 20.33
C VAL A 242 17.07 -9.99 19.15
N VAL A 243 16.86 -11.27 18.85
CA VAL A 243 17.21 -11.83 17.54
C VAL A 243 15.97 -11.97 16.68
N ILE A 244 16.04 -11.48 15.45
CA ILE A 244 14.95 -11.53 14.46
C ILE A 244 15.43 -12.34 13.27
N VAL A 245 14.69 -13.39 12.89
CA VAL A 245 15.02 -14.22 11.73
C VAL A 245 14.11 -13.87 10.56
N GLY A 246 14.71 -13.41 9.47
CA GLY A 246 14.04 -12.95 8.27
C GLY A 246 14.50 -11.54 7.87
N ALA A 247 14.27 -11.19 6.61
CA ALA A 247 14.57 -9.87 6.04
C ALA A 247 13.37 -9.30 5.25
N GLY A 248 12.16 -9.78 5.56
CA GLY A 248 10.93 -9.22 5.01
C GLY A 248 10.50 -7.95 5.74
N ILE A 249 9.43 -7.31 5.24
CA ILE A 249 8.81 -6.10 5.84
C ILE A 249 8.64 -6.23 7.36
N ILE A 250 8.05 -7.33 7.83
CA ILE A 250 7.80 -7.59 9.26
C ILE A 250 9.11 -7.58 10.05
N ALA A 251 10.17 -8.22 9.54
CA ALA A 251 11.45 -8.32 10.22
C ALA A 251 12.09 -6.94 10.41
N ILE A 252 12.09 -6.14 9.34
CA ILE A 252 12.71 -4.81 9.32
C ILE A 252 11.93 -3.82 10.19
N GLU A 253 10.60 -3.85 10.13
CA GLU A 253 9.77 -3.05 11.03
C GLU A 253 10.09 -3.37 12.50
N PHE A 254 10.08 -4.65 12.88
CA PHE A 254 10.39 -5.04 14.26
C PHE A 254 11.83 -4.73 14.67
N ALA A 255 12.79 -4.82 13.75
CA ALA A 255 14.18 -4.45 14.03
C ALA A 255 14.27 -2.98 14.47
N LYS A 256 13.67 -2.07 13.71
CA LYS A 256 13.63 -0.64 14.06
C LYS A 256 12.80 -0.36 15.30
N ILE A 257 11.67 -1.03 15.48
CA ILE A 257 10.83 -0.89 16.68
C ILE A 257 11.62 -1.23 17.93
N PHE A 258 12.26 -2.41 17.98
CA PHE A 258 13.02 -2.83 19.16
C PHE A 258 14.27 -1.98 19.38
N ARG A 259 14.95 -1.53 18.33
CA ARG A 259 16.05 -0.55 18.48
C ARG A 259 15.58 0.75 19.11
N LYS A 260 14.47 1.34 18.63
CA LYS A 260 13.92 2.57 19.23
C LYS A 260 13.39 2.35 20.66
N LEU A 261 13.01 1.12 21.01
CA LEU A 261 12.68 0.75 22.39
C LEU A 261 13.92 0.43 23.26
N GLY A 262 15.14 0.60 22.74
CA GLY A 262 16.40 0.47 23.48
C GLY A 262 17.00 -0.94 23.50
N SER A 263 16.43 -1.93 22.81
CA SER A 263 16.98 -3.29 22.75
C SER A 263 18.17 -3.36 21.80
N ALA A 264 19.20 -4.16 22.11
CA ALA A 264 20.17 -4.61 21.11
C ALA A 264 19.47 -5.54 20.11
N VAL A 265 19.67 -5.35 18.81
CA VAL A 265 18.98 -6.13 17.78
C VAL A 265 19.96 -6.81 16.84
N THR A 266 19.74 -8.10 16.62
CA THR A 266 20.41 -8.87 15.57
C THR A 266 19.38 -9.39 14.58
N VAL A 267 19.57 -9.11 13.29
CA VAL A 267 18.76 -9.63 12.18
C VAL A 267 19.54 -10.73 11.48
N ILE A 268 18.95 -11.91 11.35
CA ILE A 268 19.55 -13.07 10.68
C ILE A 268 18.88 -13.28 9.32
N VAL A 269 19.70 -13.35 8.28
CA VAL A 269 19.27 -13.53 6.89
C VAL A 269 19.98 -14.75 6.30
N ARG A 270 19.23 -15.67 5.68
CA ARG A 270 19.79 -16.91 5.06
C ARG A 270 20.60 -16.67 3.77
N GLY A 271 20.68 -15.42 3.32
CA GLY A 271 21.43 -14.94 2.17
C GLY A 271 21.74 -13.47 2.42
N THR A 272 21.69 -12.61 1.40
CA THR A 272 21.93 -11.17 1.59
C THR A 272 20.64 -10.40 1.95
N ALA A 273 20.78 -9.33 2.72
CA ALA A 273 19.74 -8.37 3.03
C ALA A 273 19.29 -7.62 1.78
N MET A 274 20.23 -7.27 0.90
CA MET A 274 19.93 -6.61 -0.38
C MET A 274 19.00 -7.47 -1.25
N ASP A 275 19.34 -8.74 -1.48
CA ASP A 275 18.49 -9.61 -2.30
C ASP A 275 17.10 -9.81 -1.68
N ALA A 276 17.01 -9.82 -0.35
CA ALA A 276 15.73 -9.91 0.34
C ALA A 276 14.86 -8.67 0.11
N LEU A 277 15.45 -7.46 0.19
CA LEU A 277 14.75 -6.21 -0.10
C LEU A 277 14.35 -6.09 -1.58
N MET A 278 15.23 -6.47 -2.51
CA MET A 278 14.93 -6.47 -3.94
C MET A 278 13.79 -7.44 -4.28
N ARG A 279 13.68 -8.60 -3.60
CA ARG A 279 12.54 -9.51 -3.75
C ARG A 279 11.21 -8.93 -3.27
N LEU A 280 11.23 -7.93 -2.40
CA LEU A 280 10.02 -7.19 -2.00
C LEU A 280 9.62 -6.16 -3.06
N GLY A 281 10.49 -5.84 -4.01
CA GLY A 281 10.24 -4.88 -5.08
C GLY A 281 10.70 -3.46 -4.77
N LEU A 282 11.57 -3.27 -3.78
CA LEU A 282 12.17 -1.96 -3.49
C LEU A 282 13.09 -1.54 -4.65
N ASP A 283 13.16 -0.24 -4.89
CA ASP A 283 14.22 0.37 -5.70
C ASP A 283 15.59 0.18 -5.01
N LEU A 284 16.66 0.05 -5.81
CA LEU A 284 18.00 -0.22 -5.32
C LEU A 284 18.48 0.85 -4.33
N ASN A 285 18.33 2.13 -4.66
CA ASN A 285 18.83 3.21 -3.79
C ASN A 285 18.00 3.30 -2.50
N VAL A 286 16.71 3.01 -2.59
CA VAL A 286 15.82 2.91 -1.42
C VAL A 286 16.23 1.74 -0.51
N ALA A 287 16.57 0.58 -1.09
CA ALA A 287 17.04 -0.58 -0.35
C ALA A 287 18.40 -0.34 0.31
N GLU A 288 19.37 0.26 -0.41
CA GLU A 288 20.68 0.65 0.12
C GLU A 288 20.52 1.61 1.30
N ARG A 289 19.68 2.63 1.14
CA ARG A 289 19.42 3.62 2.19
C ARG A 289 18.75 3.01 3.42
N LEU A 290 17.85 2.04 3.23
CA LEU A 290 17.22 1.32 4.32
C LEU A 290 18.22 0.43 5.09
N ILE A 291 19.11 -0.26 4.38
CA ILE A 291 20.19 -1.04 5.01
C ILE A 291 21.12 -0.12 5.79
N GLN A 292 21.56 0.99 5.19
CA GLN A 292 22.40 1.97 5.89
C GLN A 292 21.71 2.49 7.14
N ALA A 293 20.42 2.84 7.06
CA ALA A 293 19.67 3.29 8.22
C ALA A 293 19.59 2.23 9.33
N LEU A 294 19.54 0.93 9.00
CA LEU A 294 19.58 -0.14 10.01
C LEU A 294 20.96 -0.20 10.69
N LEU A 295 22.05 -0.07 9.92
CA LEU A 295 23.42 -0.07 10.42
C LEU A 295 23.70 1.16 11.31
N ASP A 296 23.21 2.34 10.92
CA ASP A 296 23.35 3.59 11.69
C ASP A 296 22.62 3.52 13.03
N ASP A 297 21.51 2.77 13.10
CA ASP A 297 20.83 2.46 14.36
C ASP A 297 21.49 1.30 15.13
N GLU A 298 22.68 0.83 14.72
CA GLU A 298 23.44 -0.28 15.33
C GLU A 298 22.71 -1.63 15.30
N VAL A 299 21.88 -1.88 14.28
CA VAL A 299 21.34 -3.22 14.04
C VAL A 299 22.44 -4.11 13.46
N LEU A 300 22.76 -5.21 14.16
CA LEU A 300 23.67 -6.22 13.62
C LEU A 300 22.93 -7.07 12.58
N ILE A 301 23.40 -7.08 11.33
CA ILE A 301 22.85 -7.92 10.26
C ILE A 301 23.82 -9.08 10.00
N LEU A 302 23.35 -10.31 10.19
CA LEU A 302 24.10 -11.53 9.91
C LEU A 302 23.54 -12.18 8.64
N GLU A 303 24.23 -11.96 7.53
CA GLU A 303 23.93 -12.56 6.23
C GLU A 303 24.42 -14.01 6.16
N ASP A 304 23.89 -14.79 5.21
CA ASP A 304 24.20 -16.22 5.02
C ASP A 304 24.18 -17.06 6.31
N THR A 305 23.35 -16.64 7.27
CA THR A 305 23.31 -17.18 8.63
C THR A 305 21.94 -17.79 8.93
N SER A 306 21.93 -18.82 9.77
CA SER A 306 20.71 -19.48 10.23
C SER A 306 20.84 -19.97 11.67
N ILE A 307 19.71 -20.22 12.32
CA ILE A 307 19.68 -20.88 13.63
C ILE A 307 20.01 -22.35 13.45
N LYS A 308 20.99 -22.83 14.21
CA LYS A 308 21.32 -24.26 14.30
C LYS A 308 20.50 -24.92 15.40
N GLU A 309 20.52 -24.37 16.61
CA GLU A 309 19.88 -24.96 17.79
C GLU A 309 19.68 -23.94 18.91
N PHE A 310 18.59 -24.08 19.68
CA PHE A 310 18.35 -23.37 20.94
C PHE A 310 19.04 -24.12 22.09
N THR A 311 20.27 -23.73 22.42
CA THR A 311 21.12 -24.44 23.38
C THR A 311 20.62 -24.31 24.82
N SER A 312 19.98 -23.18 25.17
CA SER A 312 19.40 -22.98 26.50
C SER A 312 18.25 -21.98 26.42
N VAL A 313 17.09 -22.32 27.00
CA VAL A 313 15.92 -21.44 27.15
C VAL A 313 15.52 -21.38 28.63
N PRO A 314 16.14 -20.50 29.44
CA PRO A 314 15.86 -20.43 30.88
C PRO A 314 14.44 -19.94 31.19
N GLN A 315 13.83 -20.49 32.23
CA GLN A 315 12.52 -20.02 32.75
C GLN A 315 12.62 -18.66 33.44
N ASN A 316 13.74 -18.38 34.13
CA ASN A 316 13.99 -17.08 34.73
C ASN A 316 14.17 -16.04 33.63
N LEU A 317 13.29 -15.03 33.59
CA LEU A 317 13.29 -13.99 32.55
C LEU A 317 14.55 -13.09 32.56
N GLN A 318 15.31 -13.09 33.66
CA GLN A 318 16.54 -12.31 33.79
C GLN A 318 17.76 -12.96 33.14
N ASP A 319 17.74 -14.28 32.90
CA ASP A 319 18.84 -15.00 32.26
C ASP A 319 18.64 -15.00 30.73
N PRO A 320 19.66 -14.74 29.91
CA PRO A 320 19.50 -14.75 28.46
C PRO A 320 19.33 -16.18 27.91
N MET A 321 18.53 -16.31 26.85
CA MET A 321 18.49 -17.51 26.02
C MET A 321 19.76 -17.61 25.18
N VAL A 322 20.27 -18.83 24.99
CA VAL A 322 21.45 -19.09 24.16
C VAL A 322 21.02 -19.77 22.87
N VAL A 323 21.34 -19.14 21.74
CA VAL A 323 21.02 -19.64 20.40
C VAL A 323 22.30 -19.85 19.62
N SER A 324 22.52 -21.07 19.15
CA SER A 324 23.67 -21.39 18.29
C SER A 324 23.36 -21.12 16.82
N LEU A 325 24.36 -20.61 16.11
CA LEU A 325 24.26 -20.20 14.74
C LEU A 325 25.05 -21.13 13.82
N GLN A 326 24.60 -21.20 12.58
CA GLN A 326 25.35 -21.75 11.46
C GLN A 326 25.43 -20.66 10.39
N SER A 327 26.65 -20.23 10.05
CA SER A 327 26.92 -19.23 9.02
C SER A 327 27.92 -19.77 8.00
N LYS A 328 27.85 -19.26 6.76
CA LYS A 328 28.90 -19.44 5.76
C LYS A 328 30.08 -18.49 5.99
N ASP A 329 29.85 -17.39 6.70
CA ASP A 329 30.89 -16.45 7.11
C ASP A 329 31.68 -17.05 8.29
N PRO A 330 33.00 -17.29 8.15
CA PRO A 330 33.82 -17.83 9.22
C PRO A 330 33.99 -16.89 10.42
N ASP A 331 33.80 -15.58 10.23
CA ASP A 331 33.96 -14.57 11.28
C ASP A 331 32.65 -14.28 12.02
N ALA A 332 31.53 -14.82 11.55
CA ALA A 332 30.24 -14.69 12.21
C ALA A 332 30.23 -15.37 13.60
N PRO A 333 29.49 -14.81 14.58
CA PRO A 333 29.41 -15.38 15.91
C PRO A 333 28.79 -16.79 15.86
N LYS A 334 29.36 -17.72 16.62
CA LYS A 334 28.84 -19.11 16.71
C LYS A 334 27.60 -19.23 17.58
N GLN A 335 27.40 -18.29 18.51
CA GLN A 335 26.27 -18.26 19.43
C GLN A 335 25.87 -16.81 19.74
N LEU A 336 24.59 -16.61 20.03
CA LEU A 336 24.04 -15.36 20.53
C LEU A 336 23.39 -15.60 21.90
N MET A 337 23.55 -14.64 22.80
CA MET A 337 22.83 -14.56 24.08
C MET A 337 21.78 -13.46 23.95
N VAL A 338 20.51 -13.83 23.98
CA VAL A 338 19.39 -12.93 23.68
C VAL A 338 18.21 -13.13 24.62
N ASP A 339 17.41 -12.10 24.88
CA ASP A 339 16.23 -12.25 25.74
C ASP A 339 15.07 -12.90 25.00
N ILE A 340 14.88 -12.52 23.73
CA ILE A 340 13.80 -13.04 22.89
C ILE A 340 14.27 -13.34 21.46
N TYR A 341 13.53 -14.25 20.83
CA TYR A 341 13.64 -14.64 19.43
C TYR A 341 12.32 -14.32 18.71
N LEU A 342 12.40 -13.72 17.53
CA LEU A 342 11.26 -13.45 16.66
C LEU A 342 11.43 -14.09 15.28
N ALA A 343 10.57 -15.05 14.94
CA ALA A 343 10.45 -15.56 13.59
C ALA A 343 9.61 -14.62 12.72
N ALA A 344 10.25 -13.96 11.75
CA ALA A 344 9.62 -13.14 10.72
C ALA A 344 9.87 -13.74 9.32
N THR A 345 9.62 -15.05 9.19
CA THR A 345 10.02 -15.86 8.02
C THR A 345 8.96 -15.96 6.92
N GLY A 346 7.96 -15.09 6.95
CA GLY A 346 6.84 -15.06 6.00
C GLY A 346 5.53 -15.53 6.62
N ARG A 347 4.49 -15.50 5.79
CA ARG A 347 3.11 -15.86 6.16
C ARG A 347 2.54 -16.82 5.13
N THR A 348 1.62 -17.66 5.57
CA THR A 348 0.90 -18.63 4.73
C THR A 348 -0.61 -18.47 4.94
N PRO A 349 -1.47 -18.72 3.94
CA PRO A 349 -2.91 -18.71 4.11
C PRO A 349 -3.37 -19.54 5.31
N LYS A 350 -4.30 -18.99 6.10
CA LYS A 350 -4.89 -19.65 7.26
C LYS A 350 -6.10 -20.49 6.83
N ILE A 351 -5.86 -21.47 5.97
CA ILE A 351 -6.88 -22.44 5.55
C ILE A 351 -6.42 -23.85 5.92
N THR A 352 -7.14 -24.49 6.83
CA THR A 352 -6.88 -25.87 7.24
C THR A 352 -7.58 -26.82 6.26
N ARG A 353 -6.86 -27.79 5.71
CA ARG A 353 -7.44 -28.87 4.89
C ARG A 353 -8.03 -29.97 5.77
N GLY A 354 -9.10 -30.62 5.30
CA GLY A 354 -9.72 -31.76 5.99
C GLY A 354 -10.62 -31.39 7.19
N LEU A 355 -10.85 -32.39 8.06
CA LEU A 355 -11.77 -32.33 9.21
C LEU A 355 -11.36 -31.22 10.21
N GLY A 356 -12.32 -30.37 10.59
CA GLY A 356 -12.08 -29.21 11.47
C GLY A 356 -11.52 -27.97 10.76
N GLY A 357 -11.43 -28.00 9.43
CA GLY A 357 -11.13 -26.85 8.58
C GLY A 357 -12.37 -26.08 8.13
N LEU A 358 -12.23 -25.21 7.13
CA LEU A 358 -13.35 -24.40 6.61
C LEU A 358 -14.29 -25.18 5.67
N GLY A 359 -14.13 -26.49 5.50
CA GLY A 359 -14.97 -27.30 4.60
C GLY A 359 -14.83 -26.97 3.10
N LEU A 360 -13.71 -26.34 2.70
CA LEU A 360 -13.51 -25.77 1.37
C LEU A 360 -13.55 -26.82 0.24
N GLU A 361 -12.70 -27.84 0.31
CA GLU A 361 -12.57 -28.86 -0.74
C GLU A 361 -13.86 -29.67 -0.89
N ALA A 362 -14.53 -29.99 0.22
CA ALA A 362 -15.83 -30.66 0.23
C ALA A 362 -16.92 -29.83 -0.47
N SER A 363 -16.79 -28.50 -0.41
CA SER A 363 -17.72 -27.55 -1.04
C SER A 363 -17.30 -27.14 -2.46
N GLY A 364 -16.35 -27.85 -3.08
CA GLY A 364 -15.92 -27.60 -4.47
C GLY A 364 -14.88 -26.47 -4.64
N VAL A 365 -14.39 -25.87 -3.55
CA VAL A 365 -13.36 -24.83 -3.61
C VAL A 365 -11.99 -25.47 -3.83
N GLN A 366 -11.28 -25.01 -4.86
CA GLN A 366 -9.95 -25.50 -5.20
C GLN A 366 -8.85 -24.76 -4.41
N ILE A 367 -7.88 -25.52 -3.92
CA ILE A 367 -6.72 -25.01 -3.17
C ILE A 367 -5.44 -25.31 -3.94
N ALA A 368 -4.63 -24.29 -4.20
CA ALA A 368 -3.34 -24.42 -4.85
C ALA A 368 -2.33 -25.21 -3.97
N LYS A 369 -1.25 -25.70 -4.59
CA LYS A 369 -0.12 -26.33 -3.85
C LYS A 369 0.50 -25.41 -2.80
N SER A 370 0.46 -24.09 -3.04
CA SER A 370 0.91 -23.06 -2.11
C SER A 370 -0.04 -22.85 -0.92
N GLY A 371 -1.15 -23.59 -0.85
CA GLY A 371 -2.16 -23.44 0.21
C GLY A 371 -3.09 -22.24 0.02
N HIS A 372 -3.07 -21.54 -1.10
CA HIS A 372 -3.99 -20.43 -1.38
C HIS A 372 -5.27 -20.92 -2.06
N ILE A 373 -6.39 -20.26 -1.81
CA ILE A 373 -7.64 -20.46 -2.56
C ILE A 373 -7.42 -19.96 -3.99
N ILE A 374 -7.84 -20.76 -4.97
CA ILE A 374 -7.80 -20.38 -6.39
C ILE A 374 -9.07 -19.59 -6.71
N VAL A 375 -8.88 -18.41 -7.29
CA VAL A 375 -9.95 -17.53 -7.76
C VAL A 375 -9.69 -17.07 -9.18
N ASP A 376 -10.76 -16.71 -9.90
CA ASP A 376 -10.70 -16.05 -11.20
C ASP A 376 -10.48 -14.52 -11.08
N GLU A 377 -10.54 -13.80 -12.20
CA GLU A 377 -10.40 -12.33 -12.24
C GLU A 377 -11.53 -11.59 -11.51
N SER A 378 -12.69 -12.24 -11.37
CA SER A 378 -13.83 -11.72 -10.62
C SER A 378 -13.73 -11.99 -9.12
N LEU A 379 -12.66 -12.69 -8.69
CA LEU A 379 -12.43 -13.19 -7.33
C LEU A 379 -13.41 -14.30 -6.90
N GLU A 380 -14.04 -14.97 -7.87
CA GLU A 380 -14.91 -16.13 -7.67
C GLU A 380 -14.07 -17.41 -7.69
N THR A 381 -14.38 -18.37 -6.81
CA THR A 381 -13.72 -19.68 -6.78
C THR A 381 -14.35 -20.63 -7.80
N ALA A 382 -13.83 -21.86 -7.91
CA ALA A 382 -14.47 -22.91 -8.72
C ALA A 382 -15.88 -23.33 -8.21
N ALA A 383 -16.20 -23.02 -6.94
CA ALA A 383 -17.54 -23.22 -6.40
C ALA A 383 -18.39 -21.96 -6.67
N GLU A 384 -19.47 -22.14 -7.43
CA GLU A 384 -20.37 -21.04 -7.82
C GLU A 384 -20.92 -20.31 -6.59
N GLY A 385 -20.85 -18.98 -6.62
CA GLY A 385 -21.30 -18.15 -5.50
C GLY A 385 -20.33 -18.06 -4.32
N VAL A 386 -19.19 -18.76 -4.35
CA VAL A 386 -18.15 -18.65 -3.33
C VAL A 386 -16.99 -17.80 -3.85
N PHE A 387 -16.72 -16.70 -3.18
CA PHE A 387 -15.66 -15.74 -3.48
C PHE A 387 -14.58 -15.77 -2.39
N ALA A 388 -13.37 -15.29 -2.71
CA ALA A 388 -12.31 -15.15 -1.71
C ALA A 388 -11.44 -13.90 -1.93
N ALA A 389 -10.97 -13.29 -0.84
CA ALA A 389 -10.18 -12.06 -0.87
C ALA A 389 -9.21 -11.94 0.31
N GLY A 390 -8.14 -11.17 0.13
CA GLY A 390 -7.08 -10.97 1.13
C GLY A 390 -6.07 -12.12 1.14
N ASP A 391 -5.35 -12.28 2.25
CA ASP A 391 -4.19 -13.19 2.30
C ASP A 391 -4.50 -14.69 2.13
N CYS A 392 -5.79 -15.09 2.04
CA CYS A 392 -6.15 -16.47 1.70
C CYS A 392 -6.08 -16.76 0.19
N ILE A 393 -5.99 -15.73 -0.66
CA ILE A 393 -5.74 -15.83 -2.10
C ILE A 393 -4.34 -15.33 -2.45
N ARG A 394 -3.87 -15.58 -3.67
CA ARG A 394 -2.53 -15.15 -4.11
C ARG A 394 -2.37 -13.63 -3.96
N GLY A 395 -1.16 -13.22 -3.58
CA GLY A 395 -0.85 -11.84 -3.18
C GLY A 395 -1.05 -10.75 -4.25
N PRO A 396 -0.79 -9.48 -3.88
CA PRO A 396 -0.01 -9.10 -2.69
C PRO A 396 -0.79 -9.20 -1.36
N SER A 397 -0.12 -9.70 -0.31
CA SER A 397 -0.70 -9.90 1.03
C SER A 397 -0.59 -8.62 1.87
N LEU A 398 -1.48 -7.66 1.61
CA LEU A 398 -1.56 -6.38 2.31
C LEU A 398 -3.00 -6.08 2.70
N ALA A 399 -3.18 -5.36 3.81
CA ALA A 399 -4.52 -5.02 4.29
C ALA A 399 -5.31 -4.18 3.27
N SER A 400 -4.68 -3.17 2.66
CA SER A 400 -5.28 -2.34 1.62
C SER A 400 -5.67 -3.13 0.37
N THR A 401 -4.79 -4.02 -0.10
CA THR A 401 -5.09 -4.94 -1.21
C THR A 401 -6.26 -5.84 -0.87
N GLY A 402 -6.29 -6.45 0.32
CA GLY A 402 -7.39 -7.31 0.74
C GLY A 402 -8.73 -6.57 0.85
N VAL A 403 -8.73 -5.30 1.27
CA VAL A 403 -9.91 -4.43 1.28
C VAL A 403 -10.42 -4.17 -0.13
N GLU A 404 -9.55 -3.78 -1.06
CA GLU A 404 -9.92 -3.58 -2.47
C GLU A 404 -10.51 -4.87 -3.08
N GLN A 405 -9.80 -5.99 -2.91
CA GLN A 405 -10.23 -7.29 -3.40
C GLN A 405 -11.61 -7.67 -2.85
N ALA A 406 -11.85 -7.52 -1.54
CA ALA A 406 -13.13 -7.85 -0.95
C ALA A 406 -14.27 -6.98 -1.48
N GLN A 407 -14.04 -5.67 -1.65
CA GLN A 407 -15.04 -4.76 -2.21
C GLN A 407 -15.35 -5.08 -3.68
N ARG A 408 -14.32 -5.43 -4.46
CA ARG A 408 -14.46 -5.85 -5.87
C ARG A 408 -15.17 -7.20 -5.99
N ALA A 409 -14.83 -8.18 -5.17
CA ALA A 409 -15.51 -9.48 -5.12
C ALA A 409 -17.01 -9.30 -4.87
N VAL A 410 -17.39 -8.47 -3.90
CA VAL A 410 -18.80 -8.18 -3.59
C VAL A 410 -19.47 -7.40 -4.73
N ALA A 411 -18.78 -6.44 -5.35
CA ALA A 411 -19.29 -5.75 -6.52
C ALA A 411 -19.56 -6.72 -7.69
N ASN A 412 -18.66 -7.66 -7.95
CA ASN A 412 -18.83 -8.70 -8.97
C ASN A 412 -19.96 -9.67 -8.60
N ALA A 413 -20.10 -10.04 -7.32
CA ALA A 413 -21.14 -10.94 -6.85
C ALA A 413 -22.57 -10.38 -7.03
N PHE A 414 -22.76 -9.05 -6.95
CA PHE A 414 -24.09 -8.42 -6.94
C PHE A 414 -24.33 -7.34 -8.01
N GLY A 415 -23.32 -6.96 -8.79
CA GLY A 415 -23.35 -5.80 -9.70
C GLY A 415 -23.82 -6.08 -11.13
N GLY A 416 -24.15 -7.33 -11.48
CA GLY A 416 -24.74 -7.71 -12.77
C GLY A 416 -23.82 -7.62 -14.00
N LYS A 417 -22.66 -6.95 -13.91
CA LYS A 417 -21.57 -6.99 -14.89
C LYS A 417 -20.35 -7.67 -14.26
N LYS A 418 -20.06 -8.92 -14.64
CA LYS A 418 -18.74 -9.52 -14.40
C LYS A 418 -17.72 -8.67 -15.17
N GLY A 419 -16.82 -7.95 -14.48
CA GLY A 419 -15.86 -7.10 -15.19
C GLY A 419 -15.28 -5.92 -14.42
N ALA A 420 -15.47 -5.80 -13.10
CA ALA A 420 -14.57 -4.94 -12.33
C ALA A 420 -13.17 -5.59 -12.38
N THR A 421 -12.33 -5.12 -13.30
CA THR A 421 -10.95 -5.57 -13.44
C THR A 421 -10.12 -5.01 -12.29
N GLY A 422 -9.13 -5.79 -11.84
CA GLY A 422 -8.24 -5.37 -10.76
C GLY A 422 -7.32 -4.22 -11.16
N VAL A 423 -6.65 -3.66 -10.16
CA VAL A 423 -5.58 -2.69 -10.37
C VAL A 423 -4.27 -3.46 -10.65
N ASP A 424 -3.51 -3.03 -11.65
CA ASP A 424 -2.24 -3.67 -12.04
C ASP A 424 -1.14 -3.54 -10.98
N SER A 425 -1.30 -2.62 -10.03
CA SER A 425 -0.31 -2.34 -8.97
C SER A 425 -1.01 -1.77 -7.73
N PHE A 426 -0.42 -2.02 -6.56
CA PHE A 426 -0.90 -1.53 -5.27
C PHE A 426 0.20 -0.68 -4.60
N PRO A 427 -0.16 0.39 -3.88
CA PRO A 427 0.82 1.13 -3.10
C PRO A 427 1.33 0.26 -1.96
N ILE A 428 2.65 0.19 -1.84
CA ILE A 428 3.32 -0.53 -0.77
C ILE A 428 3.82 0.48 0.25
N GLY A 429 3.50 0.23 1.52
CA GLY A 429 4.04 0.97 2.65
C GLY A 429 4.75 0.02 3.62
N VAL A 430 5.99 0.35 3.96
CA VAL A 430 6.84 -0.33 4.92
C VAL A 430 7.04 0.63 6.09
N TRP A 431 6.44 0.31 7.23
CA TRP A 431 6.39 1.20 8.39
C TRP A 431 7.66 1.09 9.25
N THR A 432 8.82 1.12 8.60
CA THR A 432 10.13 1.22 9.23
C THR A 432 10.39 2.66 9.72
N ILE A 433 11.57 2.94 10.27
CA ILE A 433 11.99 4.27 10.73
C ILE A 433 13.39 4.55 10.14
N PRO A 434 13.53 5.39 9.09
CA PRO A 434 12.49 6.15 8.37
C PRO A 434 11.49 5.24 7.62
N GLU A 435 10.35 5.78 7.17
CA GLU A 435 9.35 5.01 6.39
C GLU A 435 9.86 4.71 4.99
N VAL A 436 9.36 3.64 4.37
CA VAL A 436 9.61 3.33 2.97
C VAL A 436 8.28 3.09 2.26
N SER A 437 8.11 3.62 1.07
CA SER A 437 6.91 3.42 0.28
C SER A 437 7.21 3.48 -1.21
N TYR A 438 6.39 2.79 -2.01
CA TYR A 438 6.54 2.80 -3.45
C TYR A 438 5.26 2.38 -4.18
N TYR A 439 5.17 2.80 -5.44
CA TYR A 439 4.12 2.43 -6.38
C TYR A 439 4.69 2.39 -7.81
N GLY A 440 4.24 1.43 -8.62
CA GLY A 440 4.69 1.29 -10.00
C GLY A 440 6.07 0.63 -10.12
N LEU A 441 6.79 0.94 -11.21
CA LEU A 441 8.02 0.25 -11.60
C LEU A 441 9.28 0.94 -11.06
N THR A 442 10.30 0.15 -10.69
CA THR A 442 11.68 0.67 -10.57
C THR A 442 12.27 0.90 -11.97
N LYS A 443 13.34 1.70 -12.08
CA LYS A 443 14.03 1.89 -13.38
C LYS A 443 14.47 0.56 -14.00
N VAL A 444 15.03 -0.34 -13.19
CA VAL A 444 15.43 -1.69 -13.61
C VAL A 444 14.24 -2.50 -14.14
N GLN A 445 13.09 -2.46 -13.46
CA GLN A 445 11.88 -3.15 -13.90
C GLN A 445 11.28 -2.52 -15.18
N ALA A 446 11.34 -1.20 -15.31
CA ALA A 446 10.87 -0.48 -16.49
C ALA A 446 11.71 -0.82 -17.73
N LEU A 447 13.04 -0.77 -17.61
CA LEU A 447 13.96 -1.19 -18.68
C LEU A 447 13.72 -2.66 -19.07
N ALA A 448 13.55 -3.55 -18.10
CA ALA A 448 13.24 -4.96 -18.37
C ALA A 448 11.89 -5.19 -19.07
N LYS A 449 10.95 -4.24 -18.94
CA LYS A 449 9.66 -4.24 -19.65
C LYS A 449 9.71 -3.52 -21.00
N GLY A 450 10.88 -3.00 -21.41
CA GLY A 450 11.09 -2.36 -22.71
C GLY A 450 10.80 -0.86 -22.78
N PHE A 451 10.61 -0.19 -21.63
CA PHE A 451 10.54 1.28 -21.59
C PHE A 451 11.93 1.90 -21.75
N ASP A 452 12.04 3.04 -22.44
CA ASP A 452 13.25 3.89 -22.36
C ASP A 452 13.13 4.75 -21.10
N ALA A 453 13.44 4.16 -19.94
CA ALA A 453 13.16 4.77 -18.64
C ALA A 453 14.34 5.59 -18.10
N GLU A 454 14.02 6.73 -17.49
CA GLU A 454 14.94 7.54 -16.68
C GLU A 454 14.36 7.77 -15.28
N GLU A 455 15.18 8.28 -14.38
CA GLU A 455 14.81 8.59 -13.01
C GLU A 455 15.22 9.99 -12.60
N GLY A 456 14.34 10.66 -11.86
CA GLY A 456 14.63 11.91 -11.16
C GLY A 456 14.62 11.69 -9.65
N VAL A 457 15.56 12.29 -8.93
CA VAL A 457 15.78 12.06 -7.51
C VAL A 457 15.81 13.38 -6.75
N ALA A 458 15.12 13.43 -5.62
CA ALA A 458 15.21 14.52 -4.66
C ALA A 458 15.57 13.96 -3.28
N SER A 459 16.64 14.45 -2.69
CA SER A 459 16.92 14.27 -1.26
C SER A 459 15.98 15.16 -0.43
N TYR A 460 15.68 14.77 0.81
CA TYR A 460 14.73 15.54 1.63
C TYR A 460 15.19 16.99 1.87
N ASP A 461 16.50 17.26 1.97
CA ASP A 461 17.07 18.60 2.10
C ASP A 461 16.95 19.48 0.83
N SER A 462 16.41 18.94 -0.26
CA SER A 462 16.09 19.70 -1.47
C SER A 462 14.89 20.63 -1.27
N CYS A 463 13.97 20.35 -0.33
CA CYS A 463 12.86 21.25 0.00
C CYS A 463 13.06 21.98 1.34
N LEU A 464 12.39 23.13 1.51
CA LEU A 464 12.52 23.95 2.72
C LEU A 464 12.08 23.18 3.97
N ARG A 465 11.01 22.38 3.88
CA ARG A 465 10.57 21.53 5.00
C ARG A 465 11.67 20.57 5.43
N GLY A 466 12.31 19.89 4.48
CA GLY A 466 13.39 18.98 4.81
C GLY A 466 14.63 19.68 5.35
N ARG A 467 14.95 20.91 4.94
CA ARG A 467 16.01 21.69 5.59
C ARG A 467 15.66 22.05 7.04
N VAL A 468 14.42 22.49 7.28
CA VAL A 468 13.97 22.91 8.62
C VAL A 468 13.92 21.75 9.61
N PHE A 469 13.34 20.62 9.21
CA PHE A 469 13.19 19.45 10.09
C PHE A 469 14.39 18.50 10.02
N SER A 470 15.24 18.64 8.99
CA SER A 470 16.42 17.82 8.73
C SER A 470 16.21 16.29 8.86
N PRO A 471 15.09 15.71 8.39
CA PRO A 471 14.96 14.26 8.37
C PRO A 471 15.84 13.67 7.27
N ASP A 472 16.26 12.42 7.46
CA ASP A 472 16.93 11.71 6.39
C ASP A 472 15.94 11.05 5.41
N GLY A 473 16.27 11.06 4.11
CA GLY A 473 15.45 10.44 3.09
C GLY A 473 15.69 10.88 1.64
N MET A 474 14.98 10.24 0.72
CA MET A 474 14.90 10.57 -0.70
C MET A 474 13.54 10.21 -1.29
N LEU A 475 13.15 10.93 -2.33
CA LEU A 475 12.05 10.63 -3.25
C LEU A 475 12.62 10.42 -4.65
N LYS A 476 12.09 9.43 -5.35
CA LYS A 476 12.49 9.07 -6.72
C LYS A 476 11.26 8.92 -7.61
N LEU A 477 11.30 9.54 -8.77
CA LEU A 477 10.34 9.37 -9.86
C LEU A 477 11.00 8.57 -10.97
N VAL A 478 10.34 7.53 -11.46
CA VAL A 478 10.73 6.78 -12.65
C VAL A 478 9.75 7.14 -13.75
N PHE A 479 10.26 7.53 -14.92
CA PHE A 479 9.44 7.99 -16.04
C PHE A 479 10.00 7.51 -17.38
N ASP A 480 9.15 7.45 -18.40
CA ASP A 480 9.56 7.14 -19.77
C ASP A 480 10.13 8.40 -20.45
N LYS A 481 11.30 8.30 -21.09
CA LYS A 481 12.03 9.43 -21.66
C LYS A 481 11.35 10.05 -22.88
N HIS A 482 10.50 9.33 -23.59
CA HIS A 482 9.85 9.83 -24.79
C HIS A 482 8.51 10.51 -24.50
N THR A 483 7.70 9.86 -23.68
CA THR A 483 6.35 10.33 -23.31
C THR A 483 6.37 11.20 -22.06
N HIS A 484 7.46 11.18 -21.29
CA HIS A 484 7.62 11.85 -20.00
C HIS A 484 6.67 11.36 -18.91
N ILE A 485 5.91 10.29 -19.19
CA ILE A 485 4.92 9.72 -18.29
C ILE A 485 5.62 9.06 -17.11
N ILE A 486 5.18 9.41 -15.91
CA ILE A 486 5.64 8.80 -14.66
C ILE A 486 5.07 7.39 -14.56
N ILE A 487 5.95 6.40 -14.41
CA ILE A 487 5.63 4.97 -14.35
C ILE A 487 5.97 4.34 -12.98
N GLY A 488 6.65 5.06 -12.11
CA GLY A 488 6.90 4.62 -10.75
C GLY A 488 7.36 5.74 -9.81
N VAL A 489 7.09 5.54 -8.53
CA VAL A 489 7.47 6.45 -7.44
C VAL A 489 8.00 5.62 -6.29
N HIS A 490 9.15 6.01 -5.74
CA HIS A 490 9.83 5.30 -4.65
C HIS A 490 10.33 6.32 -3.62
N ILE A 491 10.02 6.09 -2.34
CA ILE A 491 10.27 7.06 -1.28
C ILE A 491 10.83 6.32 -0.06
N ILE A 492 11.87 6.89 0.53
CA ILE A 492 12.33 6.57 1.89
C ILE A 492 12.47 7.87 2.66
N GLY A 493 11.87 7.97 3.84
CA GLY A 493 11.95 9.17 4.65
C GLY A 493 10.76 9.37 5.56
N THR A 494 10.65 10.58 6.11
CA THR A 494 9.51 10.95 6.96
C THR A 494 8.24 11.08 6.11
N ASP A 495 7.13 10.53 6.60
CA ASP A 495 5.81 10.53 5.96
C ASP A 495 5.77 9.87 4.56
N ALA A 496 6.77 9.05 4.21
CA ALA A 496 6.85 8.39 2.92
C ALA A 496 5.57 7.58 2.59
N CYS A 497 5.02 6.86 3.57
CA CYS A 497 3.82 6.05 3.38
C CYS A 497 2.55 6.88 3.14
N GLU A 498 2.51 8.15 3.55
CA GLU A 498 1.41 9.07 3.24
C GLU A 498 1.62 9.71 1.85
N MET A 499 2.86 10.11 1.54
CA MET A 499 3.21 10.78 0.28
C MET A 499 3.04 9.89 -0.96
N VAL A 500 3.21 8.57 -0.82
CA VAL A 500 3.12 7.62 -1.95
C VAL A 500 1.78 7.69 -2.67
N HIS A 501 0.71 8.11 -1.99
CA HIS A 501 -0.62 8.18 -2.58
C HIS A 501 -0.74 9.26 -3.66
N TYR A 502 0.00 10.37 -3.54
CA TYR A 502 0.10 11.34 -4.64
C TYR A 502 0.88 10.74 -5.81
N GLY A 503 1.98 10.04 -5.55
CA GLY A 503 2.73 9.31 -6.58
C GLY A 503 1.90 8.23 -7.30
N MET A 504 1.04 7.53 -6.56
CA MET A 504 0.09 6.56 -7.11
C MET A 504 -0.89 7.23 -8.08
N ASP A 505 -1.45 8.38 -7.71
CA ASP A 505 -2.35 9.15 -8.58
C ASP A 505 -1.63 9.58 -9.87
N LEU A 506 -0.41 10.12 -9.76
CA LEU A 506 0.41 10.51 -10.92
C LEU A 506 0.58 9.36 -11.91
N VAL A 507 0.95 8.16 -11.42
CA VAL A 507 1.12 6.97 -12.28
C VAL A 507 -0.23 6.52 -12.86
N ALA A 508 -1.30 6.48 -12.05
CA ALA A 508 -2.61 6.00 -12.48
C ALA A 508 -3.23 6.89 -13.57
N ARG A 509 -3.07 8.21 -13.47
CA ARG A 509 -3.55 9.17 -14.49
C ARG A 509 -2.58 9.38 -15.65
N LYS A 510 -1.43 8.69 -15.65
CA LYS A 510 -0.34 8.84 -16.64
C LYS A 510 0.17 10.28 -16.73
N ALA A 511 0.37 10.90 -15.58
CA ALA A 511 0.94 12.24 -15.46
C ALA A 511 2.35 12.30 -16.05
N THR A 512 2.73 13.44 -16.61
CA THR A 512 4.12 13.68 -17.01
C THR A 512 4.95 14.31 -15.89
N ILE A 513 6.27 14.25 -15.97
CA ILE A 513 7.14 15.03 -15.07
C ILE A 513 6.89 16.55 -15.22
N PHE A 514 6.48 17.02 -16.40
CA PHE A 514 6.15 18.43 -16.64
C PHE A 514 4.86 18.86 -15.94
N ASP A 515 3.85 17.99 -15.85
CA ASP A 515 2.66 18.24 -15.02
C ASP A 515 3.05 18.54 -13.57
N VAL A 516 4.04 17.80 -13.04
CA VAL A 516 4.52 17.95 -11.66
C VAL A 516 5.32 19.23 -11.49
N ILE A 517 6.17 19.59 -12.45
CA ILE A 517 6.92 20.86 -12.47
C ILE A 517 5.95 22.06 -12.41
N ASN A 518 4.84 21.98 -13.16
CA ASN A 518 3.82 23.02 -13.23
C ASN A 518 2.80 22.97 -12.09
N THR A 519 2.86 21.97 -11.21
CA THR A 519 1.96 21.88 -10.05
C THR A 519 2.36 22.88 -8.95
N LEU A 520 1.40 23.64 -8.44
CA LEU A 520 1.61 24.49 -7.25
C LEU A 520 1.53 23.65 -5.97
N PHE A 521 2.64 23.54 -5.25
CA PHE A 521 2.65 23.00 -3.89
C PHE A 521 2.61 24.14 -2.88
N THR A 522 1.93 23.91 -1.75
CA THR A 522 2.03 24.81 -0.60
C THR A 522 3.47 24.83 -0.11
N ALA A 523 4.01 25.99 0.24
CA ALA A 523 5.38 26.07 0.75
C ALA A 523 5.55 25.27 2.06
N VAL A 524 6.77 24.77 2.30
CA VAL A 524 7.14 24.04 3.52
C VAL A 524 6.40 22.70 3.64
N THR A 525 6.32 21.96 2.53
CA THR A 525 5.75 20.61 2.45
C THR A 525 6.77 19.61 1.89
N PHE A 526 6.70 18.34 2.29
CA PHE A 526 7.49 17.29 1.64
C PHE A 526 6.98 16.99 0.22
N HIS A 527 5.77 17.42 -0.15
CA HIS A 527 5.28 17.27 -1.53
C HIS A 527 6.09 18.08 -2.55
N GLU A 528 6.82 19.13 -2.13
CA GLU A 528 7.77 19.85 -2.99
C GLU A 528 8.87 18.92 -3.54
N LEU A 529 9.19 17.81 -2.85
CA LEU A 529 10.15 16.82 -3.32
C LEU A 529 9.74 16.16 -4.64
N PHE A 530 8.43 16.07 -4.94
CA PHE A 530 7.98 15.61 -6.25
C PHE A 530 8.41 16.57 -7.37
N LYS A 531 8.33 17.88 -7.11
CA LYS A 531 8.80 18.91 -8.06
C LYS A 531 10.31 18.86 -8.22
N GLU A 532 11.06 18.79 -7.12
CA GLU A 532 12.52 18.68 -7.16
C GLU A 532 12.97 17.42 -7.92
N ALA A 533 12.33 16.27 -7.69
CA ALA A 533 12.65 15.05 -8.40
C ALA A 533 12.29 15.15 -9.89
N ALA A 534 11.17 15.81 -10.24
CA ALA A 534 10.81 16.05 -11.63
C ALA A 534 11.80 17.00 -12.34
N LEU A 535 12.29 18.03 -11.66
CA LEU A 535 13.33 18.93 -12.18
C LEU A 535 14.67 18.21 -12.38
N ASP A 536 15.08 17.36 -11.44
CA ASP A 536 16.25 16.50 -11.60
C ASP A 536 16.08 15.55 -12.78
N GLY A 537 14.91 14.91 -12.91
CA GLY A 537 14.56 14.07 -14.05
C GLY A 537 14.65 14.81 -15.39
N ASN A 538 14.10 16.02 -15.45
CA ASN A 538 14.19 16.89 -16.63
C ASN A 538 15.64 17.21 -17.01
N SER A 539 16.53 17.44 -16.04
CA SER A 539 17.95 17.73 -16.30
C SER A 539 18.72 16.56 -16.95
N ARG A 540 18.20 15.34 -16.82
CA ARG A 540 18.77 14.10 -17.37
C ARG A 540 18.24 13.78 -18.76
N LEU A 541 17.22 14.50 -19.22
CA LEU A 541 16.76 14.42 -20.58
C LEU A 541 17.77 15.11 -21.51
N GLU A 542 18.01 14.50 -22.66
CA GLU A 542 18.96 15.00 -23.67
C GLU A 542 18.54 16.37 -24.28
N PHE A 543 17.36 16.87 -23.90
CA PHE A 543 16.76 18.13 -24.36
C PHE A 543 17.60 19.38 -24.05
N GLY A 544 18.41 19.38 -22.98
CA GLY A 544 19.29 20.51 -22.67
C GLY A 544 20.50 20.66 -23.61
N ILE A 545 20.98 19.55 -24.19
CA ILE A 545 22.13 19.54 -25.09
C ILE A 545 21.69 19.90 -26.52
N GLN A 546 20.47 19.50 -26.91
CA GLN A 546 19.95 19.71 -28.25
C GLN A 546 19.62 21.18 -28.53
N TRP A 547 18.97 21.90 -27.59
CA TRP A 547 18.78 23.35 -27.73
C TRP A 547 20.08 24.12 -27.79
N GLN A 548 21.06 23.78 -26.93
CA GLN A 548 22.36 24.43 -26.96
C GLN A 548 23.07 24.22 -28.30
N GLU A 549 22.99 23.04 -28.90
CA GLU A 549 23.58 22.75 -30.20
C GLU A 549 22.86 23.49 -31.34
N VAL A 550 21.52 23.58 -31.29
CA VAL A 550 20.70 24.35 -32.26
C VAL A 550 21.00 25.83 -32.18
N LEU A 551 20.95 26.39 -30.98
CA LEU A 551 21.25 27.81 -30.73
C LEU A 551 22.71 28.10 -31.06
N LYS A 552 23.65 27.20 -30.79
CA LYS A 552 25.06 27.37 -31.20
C LYS A 552 25.21 27.41 -32.72
N ARG A 553 24.50 26.55 -33.46
CA ARG A 553 24.52 26.55 -34.94
C ARG A 553 23.81 27.74 -35.56
N LEU A 554 22.62 28.11 -35.04
CA LEU A 554 21.88 29.29 -35.46
C LEU A 554 22.66 30.58 -35.20
N ARG A 555 23.47 30.64 -34.13
CA ARG A 555 24.27 31.84 -33.77
C ARG A 555 25.57 32.00 -34.57
N SER A 556 26.04 30.96 -35.25
CA SER A 556 27.25 31.04 -36.10
C SER A 556 28.46 31.65 -35.36
N ASP A 557 28.68 31.25 -34.11
CA ASP A 557 29.70 31.79 -33.17
C ASP A 557 29.53 33.26 -32.71
N THR A 558 28.39 33.89 -32.98
CA THR A 558 28.09 35.27 -32.53
C THR A 558 27.49 35.28 -31.11
N PRO A 559 28.01 36.08 -30.15
CA PRO A 559 27.47 36.16 -28.78
C PRO A 559 25.99 36.56 -28.74
N ALA A 560 25.20 36.00 -27.81
CA ALA A 560 23.75 36.22 -27.75
C ALA A 560 23.38 37.71 -27.58
N LYS A 561 24.19 38.44 -26.79
CA LYS A 561 24.02 39.89 -26.56
C LYS A 561 24.16 40.73 -27.83
N VAL A 562 25.07 40.34 -28.73
CA VAL A 562 25.29 41.04 -30.01
C VAL A 562 24.12 40.78 -30.97
N LEU A 563 23.52 39.59 -30.92
CA LEU A 563 22.36 39.24 -31.74
C LEU A 563 21.08 39.97 -31.32
N LEU A 564 20.89 40.15 -30.00
CA LEU A 564 19.77 40.93 -29.45
C LEU A 564 19.85 42.41 -29.86
N GLU A 565 21.05 42.98 -29.96
CA GLU A 565 21.24 44.40 -30.27
C GLU A 565 21.29 44.72 -31.78
N SER A 566 21.41 43.72 -32.66
CA SER A 566 21.76 43.92 -34.08
C SER A 566 20.60 43.82 -35.08
N GLY A 567 19.36 43.58 -34.65
CA GLY A 567 18.20 43.39 -35.55
C GLY A 567 18.22 42.05 -36.32
N VAL A 568 19.37 41.40 -36.40
CA VAL A 568 19.62 40.08 -37.04
C VAL A 568 18.76 38.98 -36.42
N LEU A 569 18.35 39.11 -35.15
CA LEU A 569 17.50 38.12 -34.50
C LEU A 569 16.09 38.09 -35.11
N GLN A 570 15.58 39.25 -35.52
CA GLN A 570 14.27 39.36 -36.17
C GLN A 570 14.30 38.79 -37.58
N ASP A 571 15.40 39.02 -38.31
CA ASP A 571 15.61 38.39 -39.62
C ASP A 571 15.62 36.86 -39.51
N LYS A 572 16.26 36.30 -38.47
CA LYS A 572 16.27 34.86 -38.22
C LYS A 572 14.92 34.30 -37.80
N PHE A 573 14.14 35.05 -37.03
CA PHE A 573 12.76 34.65 -36.73
C PHE A 573 11.93 34.57 -38.00
N ASN A 574 12.02 35.60 -38.86
CA ASN A 574 11.33 35.64 -40.15
C ASN A 574 11.83 34.58 -41.14
N GLU A 575 13.07 34.11 -41.02
CA GLU A 575 13.59 32.98 -41.81
C GLU A 575 12.97 31.64 -41.40
N ILE A 576 12.57 31.52 -40.13
CA ILE A 576 11.97 30.30 -39.56
C ILE A 576 10.45 30.32 -39.76
N ASP A 577 9.79 31.47 -39.56
CA ASP A 577 8.39 31.73 -39.88
C ASP A 577 8.22 31.80 -41.41
N THR A 578 8.21 30.63 -42.04
CA THR A 578 8.13 30.52 -43.50
C THR A 578 6.77 30.93 -44.05
N ASN A 579 5.74 30.85 -43.23
CA ASN A 579 4.38 31.16 -43.63
C ASN A 579 4.02 32.66 -43.42
N GLY A 580 4.81 33.37 -42.60
CA GLY A 580 4.73 34.79 -42.31
C GLY A 580 3.58 35.18 -41.36
N ASP A 581 3.11 34.27 -40.52
CA ASP A 581 2.00 34.49 -39.60
C ASP A 581 2.41 35.18 -38.28
N GLY A 582 3.72 35.39 -38.09
CA GLY A 582 4.28 36.04 -36.91
C GLY A 582 4.51 35.11 -35.72
N SER A 583 4.37 33.80 -35.92
CA SER A 583 4.62 32.75 -34.93
C SER A 583 5.41 31.60 -35.56
N ILE A 584 6.09 30.80 -34.74
CA ILE A 584 6.80 29.61 -35.21
C ILE A 584 6.05 28.37 -34.74
N ASP A 585 5.52 27.59 -35.67
CA ASP A 585 4.83 26.35 -35.36
C ASP A 585 5.77 25.12 -35.29
N GLU A 586 5.21 23.97 -34.88
CA GLU A 586 5.97 22.72 -34.78
C GLU A 586 6.58 22.25 -36.11
N ASN A 587 5.95 22.56 -37.25
CA ASN A 587 6.38 22.11 -38.57
C ASN A 587 7.52 22.98 -39.10
N GLU A 588 7.42 24.29 -38.88
CA GLU A 588 8.43 25.28 -39.22
C GLU A 588 9.70 25.05 -38.42
N LEU A 589 9.56 24.87 -37.11
CA LEU A 589 10.69 24.55 -36.26
C LEU A 589 11.31 23.19 -36.65
N TRP A 590 10.49 22.18 -36.97
CA TRP A 590 10.96 20.88 -37.44
C TRP A 590 11.71 20.97 -38.78
N ALA A 591 11.26 21.82 -39.69
CA ALA A 591 11.92 22.07 -40.97
C ALA A 591 13.32 22.68 -40.79
N VAL A 592 13.50 23.57 -39.80
CA VAL A 592 14.81 24.12 -39.43
C VAL A 592 15.77 23.01 -38.99
N PHE A 593 15.34 22.12 -38.09
CA PHE A 593 16.14 20.99 -37.63
C PHE A 593 16.60 20.10 -38.78
N LYS A 594 15.67 19.77 -39.68
CA LYS A 594 15.94 18.97 -40.87
C LYS A 594 16.92 19.67 -41.82
N GLY A 595 16.78 20.98 -42.02
CA GLY A 595 17.68 21.80 -42.83
C GLY A 595 19.11 21.86 -42.29
N LEU A 596 19.26 21.79 -40.97
CA LEU A 596 20.56 21.73 -40.27
C LEU A 596 21.18 20.31 -40.22
N GLY A 597 20.54 19.33 -40.84
CA GLY A 597 20.97 17.93 -40.85
C GLY A 597 20.77 17.21 -39.52
N ILE A 598 19.87 17.68 -38.67
CA ILE A 598 19.53 17.08 -37.38
C ILE A 598 18.19 16.36 -37.53
N ASP A 599 18.21 15.03 -37.40
CA ASP A 599 16.99 14.22 -37.49
C ASP A 599 16.35 14.10 -36.10
N ILE A 600 15.23 14.82 -35.91
CA ILE A 600 14.51 14.88 -34.64
C ILE A 600 13.05 14.43 -34.86
N PRO A 601 12.50 13.53 -34.02
CA PRO A 601 11.08 13.19 -34.03
C PRO A 601 10.18 14.42 -33.79
N GLN A 602 9.07 14.53 -34.52
CA GLN A 602 8.15 15.68 -34.46
C GLN A 602 7.61 15.95 -33.03
N VAL A 603 7.35 14.89 -32.25
CA VAL A 603 6.94 15.00 -30.84
C VAL A 603 7.95 15.76 -29.95
N ILE A 604 9.24 15.66 -30.26
CA ILE A 604 10.28 16.42 -29.54
C ILE A 604 10.12 17.90 -29.87
N VAL A 605 9.91 18.24 -31.15
CA VAL A 605 9.71 19.63 -31.60
C VAL A 605 8.44 20.25 -31.01
N THR A 606 7.34 19.51 -30.93
CA THR A 606 6.12 19.96 -30.24
C THR A 606 6.41 20.28 -28.77
N ASN A 607 7.18 19.43 -28.08
CA ASN A 607 7.58 19.70 -26.69
C ASN A 607 8.54 20.90 -26.58
N LEU A 608 9.34 21.17 -27.62
CA LEU A 608 10.21 22.33 -27.69
C LEU A 608 9.40 23.63 -27.80
N VAL A 609 8.36 23.65 -28.65
CA VAL A 609 7.43 24.77 -28.79
C VAL A 609 6.72 25.02 -27.46
N ASN A 610 6.09 23.99 -26.88
CA ASN A 610 5.35 24.08 -25.61
C ASN A 610 6.20 24.54 -24.40
N LEU A 611 7.52 24.44 -24.47
CA LEU A 611 8.42 24.87 -23.40
C LEU A 611 8.64 26.39 -23.38
N VAL A 612 8.54 27.01 -24.56
CA VAL A 612 8.80 28.44 -24.79
C VAL A 612 7.49 29.23 -24.91
N ASP A 613 6.45 28.55 -25.38
CA ASP A 613 5.06 29.00 -25.43
C ASP A 613 4.55 29.31 -24.01
N ASP A 614 4.75 30.56 -23.58
CA ASP A 614 4.41 31.07 -22.26
C ASP A 614 2.89 31.29 -22.14
N ASP A 615 2.19 31.53 -23.25
CA ASP A 615 0.76 31.80 -23.29
C ASP A 615 -0.11 30.56 -23.58
N GLY A 616 0.51 29.45 -24.01
CA GLY A 616 -0.10 28.15 -24.25
C GLY A 616 -0.85 28.06 -25.58
N ASN A 617 -0.53 28.89 -26.57
CA ASN A 617 -1.22 28.96 -27.86
C ASN A 617 -0.77 27.88 -28.87
N GLY A 618 0.29 27.13 -28.56
CA GLY A 618 0.84 26.04 -29.37
C GLY A 618 1.85 26.48 -30.44
N THR A 619 2.32 27.72 -30.40
CA THR A 619 3.31 28.31 -31.30
C THR A 619 4.31 29.15 -30.50
N VAL A 620 5.42 29.58 -31.12
CA VAL A 620 6.38 30.50 -30.48
C VAL A 620 6.27 31.88 -31.12
N GLU A 621 5.73 32.84 -30.38
CA GLU A 621 5.64 34.23 -30.84
C GLU A 621 7.00 34.95 -30.77
N TRP A 622 7.13 36.11 -31.43
CA TRP A 622 8.37 36.89 -31.44
C TRP A 622 8.88 37.20 -30.03
N GLU A 623 7.99 37.62 -29.13
CA GLU A 623 8.33 37.99 -27.76
C GLU A 623 8.84 36.79 -26.96
N GLU A 624 8.33 35.60 -27.24
CA GLU A 624 8.76 34.33 -26.63
C GLU A 624 10.12 33.90 -27.17
N PHE A 625 10.30 34.00 -28.49
CA PHE A 625 11.56 33.72 -29.17
C PHE A 625 12.69 34.64 -28.70
N GLU A 626 12.41 35.95 -28.54
CA GLU A 626 13.37 36.93 -28.04
C GLU A 626 13.79 36.64 -26.59
N ARG A 627 12.83 36.26 -25.73
CA ARG A 627 13.09 35.91 -24.32
C ARG A 627 14.11 34.77 -24.18
N ILE A 628 14.08 33.76 -25.07
CA ILE A 628 15.10 32.69 -25.08
C ILE A 628 16.52 33.29 -25.16
N TYR A 629 16.73 34.22 -26.09
CA TYR A 629 18.05 34.80 -26.33
C TYR A 629 18.49 35.75 -25.21
N GLN A 630 17.55 36.44 -24.56
CA GLN A 630 17.83 37.25 -23.36
C GLN A 630 18.33 36.38 -22.20
N VAL A 631 17.67 35.24 -21.93
CA VAL A 631 18.10 34.28 -20.91
C VAL A 631 19.49 33.71 -21.22
N LEU A 632 19.78 33.42 -22.49
CA LEU A 632 21.10 32.93 -22.91
C LEU A 632 22.20 33.99 -22.76
N ALA A 633 21.92 35.25 -23.09
CA ALA A 633 22.86 36.36 -22.91
C ALA A 633 23.23 36.54 -21.42
N ASP A 634 22.25 36.42 -20.52
CA ASP A 634 22.46 36.46 -19.08
C ASP A 634 23.32 35.28 -18.59
N ILE A 635 23.13 34.08 -19.15
CA ILE A 635 23.94 32.91 -18.82
C ILE A 635 25.38 33.09 -19.31
N GLU A 636 25.60 33.57 -20.53
CA GLU A 636 26.93 33.86 -21.08
C GLU A 636 27.67 34.91 -20.25
N GLU A 637 26.98 35.98 -19.82
CA GLU A 637 27.57 37.02 -18.97
C GLU A 637 27.96 36.49 -17.58
N ARG A 638 27.20 35.50 -17.04
CA ARG A 638 27.52 34.82 -15.78
C ARG A 638 28.68 33.82 -15.94
N GLN A 639 28.81 33.17 -17.09
CA GLN A 639 29.89 32.21 -17.37
C GLN A 639 31.21 32.90 -17.70
N GLY A 640 31.19 34.07 -18.37
CA GLY A 640 32.38 34.87 -18.64
C GLY A 640 32.96 35.65 -17.44
N LYS A 641 32.25 35.68 -16.30
CA LYS A 641 32.70 36.30 -15.04
C LYS A 641 33.32 35.29 -14.04
N LYS A 642 33.48 34.01 -14.41
CA LYS A 642 34.12 32.96 -13.59
C LYS A 642 35.56 32.71 -13.99
#